data_AF-A0A9R1NUA8-F1
#
_entry.id   AF-A0A9R1NUA8-F1
#
_cell.length_a   1.000
_cell.length_b   1.000
_cell.length_c   1.000
_cell.angle_alpha   90.00
_cell.angle_beta   90.00
_cell.angle_gamma   90.00
#
_symmetry.space_group_name_H-M   'P 1'
#
loop_
_entity.id
_entity.type
_entity.pdbx_description
1 polymer ?
#
loop_
_entity_poly.entity_id
_entity_poly.type
_entity_poly.pdbx_seq_one_letter_code
_entity_poly.pdbx_strand_id
1 'polypeptide(L)'
;MRCAPPPAAGAAPWAAQGERSPSVGTASCASELAPHAHHADRRGFAAMWLFWRTRNRFSIEELRYLTDQLQKIHVVYEANKEFVVEALRSIAELMIYGDQHDPLFFEFFMEKQIMGEFARILRISKLSRVSLQLLQTMSIMIQNLRNEHSIYYIFSNEHINFLITYSFDFQIDEMLSYYISFLRAISGKLNKNTISLLVKTKNDEVISFPLYVEALKFAFHEDSMIRVAIRTLTLNVYHVGDESVNRFVSRVPLSDYFSDMVKHFQKQCIDLDKLVVRSARNVEPVLMASIEDAIVQIEDALYYFSDVMSSGIPDLGNFITENILQLLVFRIVLPSLQRQRTDLWISVSTSMYLLCCILHIFKDKDMASTVAAALFHQPDCPDRKQGTPNGCTSEHDHGISENQVSNTSAEDQSKADKPTSSSSAHLQCLPDHPSASDFCQGNTLREHLLSYITGGDGSQALGSLCLFATLLQTKDALGILPQRKQHKKLLLQALVGEDTAERQLFSSSSGVADDSICSDFDIYIRKLQSNYGLQCHHPRQLTSKVHRYQVLDALVTLFSRANISADVRVVGGWLFRQLLPHGEDEFTAFHLKLLKDSHKDCSEKLLEESGGCWCDLLLPIIREAWKNCKKAIEASSPPKGSKSIISPLDPCLFGGDSSIAIAERIYEMVKGFVLQHQVILFCLGETFTDQPPIYSPVDLPVNKRATAAGFDGSVPKPGLEVNLVDAIPCRIAFERGKERHFSFLALSNGTSGWILLLEELPQQRGIVRVTAPLAGSDPRTDEKHVKWLHLNIRPSTVPFLDPEKFKGKTKKYLVDGRWTLAFRDEQSCKAAEAMVIEEMKLQQDAVGKQLKALLELNMPENGLQHPQLSQETSSDDGS
;
A
#
# COMPACT_ATOMS: atom_id res chain seq x y z
N MET A 1 -20.94 24.24 23.86
CA MET A 1 -20.87 25.65 23.37
C MET A 1 -21.38 25.71 21.94
N ARG A 2 -21.76 26.88 21.40
CA ARG A 2 -22.32 27.01 20.04
C ARG A 2 -21.29 26.56 18.99
N CYS A 3 -21.63 25.56 18.19
CA CYS A 3 -20.78 25.06 17.10
C CYS A 3 -20.85 25.99 15.87
N ALA A 4 -19.71 26.19 15.20
CA ALA A 4 -19.63 26.82 13.89
C ALA A 4 -19.92 25.80 12.77
N PRO A 5 -20.52 26.20 11.64
CA PRO A 5 -20.77 25.31 10.51
C PRO A 5 -19.51 25.06 9.65
N PRO A 6 -19.42 23.93 8.94
CA PRO A 6 -18.31 23.63 8.04
C PRO A 6 -18.34 24.47 6.75
N PRO A 7 -17.20 24.68 6.07
CA PRO A 7 -17.12 25.49 4.86
C PRO A 7 -17.74 24.79 3.64
N ALA A 8 -18.47 25.55 2.83
CA ALA A 8 -19.06 25.06 1.59
C ALA A 8 -18.02 24.86 0.48
N ALA A 9 -18.08 23.73 -0.23
CA ALA A 9 -17.27 23.48 -1.41
C ALA A 9 -17.80 24.29 -2.62
N GLY A 10 -17.08 25.35 -2.99
CA GLY A 10 -17.39 26.14 -4.18
C GLY A 10 -16.91 25.44 -5.46
N ALA A 11 -17.83 25.16 -6.39
CA ALA A 11 -17.49 24.71 -7.73
C ALA A 11 -16.96 25.90 -8.57
N ALA A 12 -15.75 25.78 -9.10
CA ALA A 12 -15.16 26.78 -9.99
C ALA A 12 -15.51 26.49 -11.47
N PRO A 13 -15.94 27.48 -12.27
CA PRO A 13 -16.30 27.29 -13.67
C PRO A 13 -15.07 27.31 -14.60
N TRP A 14 -15.04 26.47 -15.63
CA TRP A 14 -14.05 26.56 -16.70
C TRP A 14 -14.41 27.66 -17.70
N ALA A 15 -13.51 28.62 -17.86
CA ALA A 15 -13.62 29.73 -18.80
C ALA A 15 -13.13 29.34 -20.20
N ALA A 16 -13.80 29.84 -21.23
CA ALA A 16 -13.37 29.67 -22.62
C ALA A 16 -12.22 30.63 -22.96
N GLN A 17 -11.24 30.12 -23.71
CA GLN A 17 -10.36 30.94 -24.56
C GLN A 17 -10.43 30.39 -25.97
N GLY A 18 -10.65 31.28 -26.95
CA GLY A 18 -10.73 30.93 -28.36
C GLY A 18 -9.47 31.36 -29.10
N GLU A 19 -9.02 30.52 -30.04
CA GLU A 19 -8.03 30.91 -31.03
C GLU A 19 -8.51 30.65 -32.47
N ARG A 20 -7.86 31.33 -33.39
CA ARG A 20 -8.36 31.73 -34.72
C ARG A 20 -8.45 30.58 -35.73
N SER A 21 -9.46 30.66 -36.59
CA SER A 21 -9.51 29.97 -37.88
C SER A 21 -8.61 30.64 -38.93
N PRO A 22 -8.09 29.86 -39.89
CA PRO A 22 -7.92 30.29 -41.28
C PRO A 22 -9.01 29.69 -42.18
N SER A 23 -9.26 30.33 -43.33
CA SER A 23 -10.30 29.99 -44.31
C SER A 23 -9.71 29.37 -45.59
N VAL A 24 -10.55 29.18 -46.63
CA VAL A 24 -10.27 28.59 -47.97
C VAL A 24 -10.30 27.04 -47.98
N GLY A 25 -10.96 26.34 -48.92
CA GLY A 25 -11.83 26.81 -50.00
C GLY A 25 -12.40 25.66 -50.86
N THR A 26 -13.58 25.91 -51.45
CA THR A 26 -14.27 25.22 -52.56
C THR A 26 -13.59 24.05 -53.31
N ALA A 27 -14.32 22.94 -53.47
CA ALA A 27 -14.58 22.30 -54.78
C ALA A 27 -15.74 21.29 -54.69
N SER A 28 -16.63 21.26 -55.70
CA SER A 28 -17.64 20.22 -55.85
C SER A 28 -17.21 19.21 -56.92
N CYS A 29 -17.59 17.93 -56.76
CA CYS A 29 -17.81 17.04 -57.90
C CYS A 29 -19.04 16.18 -57.62
N ALA A 30 -20.12 16.48 -58.33
CA ALA A 30 -21.21 15.54 -58.51
C ALA A 30 -20.80 14.52 -59.59
N SER A 31 -21.22 13.27 -59.42
CA SER A 31 -21.46 12.38 -60.55
C SER A 31 -22.73 11.61 -60.25
N GLU A 32 -23.70 11.75 -61.14
CA GLU A 32 -25.05 11.19 -61.01
C GLU A 32 -25.04 9.71 -61.42
N LEU A 33 -25.94 8.91 -60.83
CA LEU A 33 -26.64 7.80 -61.50
C LEU A 33 -27.71 7.21 -60.55
N ALA A 34 -28.89 7.81 -60.58
CA ALA A 34 -30.17 7.14 -60.29
C ALA A 34 -30.68 6.50 -61.61
N PRO A 35 -31.69 5.60 -61.65
CA PRO A 35 -32.73 5.31 -60.65
C PRO A 35 -32.85 3.79 -60.31
N HIS A 36 -33.65 3.30 -59.34
CA HIS A 36 -35.10 3.48 -59.14
C HIS A 36 -35.56 3.12 -57.71
N ALA A 37 -36.80 3.54 -57.40
CA ALA A 37 -37.65 3.19 -56.25
C ALA A 37 -37.38 3.93 -54.91
N HIS A 38 -38.46 4.09 -54.13
CA HIS A 38 -38.53 4.68 -52.77
C HIS A 38 -38.19 6.17 -52.60
N HIS A 39 -38.65 7.02 -53.52
CA HIS A 39 -38.66 8.48 -53.34
C HIS A 39 -39.76 9.02 -52.39
N ALA A 40 -40.60 8.15 -51.80
CA ALA A 40 -41.74 8.53 -50.96
C ALA A 40 -41.34 8.89 -49.51
N ASP A 41 -40.50 8.09 -48.85
CA ASP A 41 -40.28 8.18 -47.40
C ASP A 41 -39.47 9.41 -46.95
N ARG A 42 -38.51 9.89 -47.75
CA ARG A 42 -37.69 11.06 -47.40
C ARG A 42 -38.51 12.35 -47.25
N ARG A 43 -39.67 12.48 -47.92
CA ARG A 43 -40.55 13.64 -47.75
C ARG A 43 -41.30 13.61 -46.43
N GLY A 44 -41.70 12.43 -45.94
CA GLY A 44 -42.31 12.27 -44.62
C GLY A 44 -41.37 12.69 -43.49
N PHE A 45 -40.12 12.21 -43.52
CA PHE A 45 -39.12 12.54 -42.50
C PHE A 45 -38.75 14.04 -42.49
N ALA A 46 -38.47 14.63 -43.65
CA ALA A 46 -38.13 16.06 -43.72
C ALA A 46 -39.31 16.96 -43.35
N ALA A 47 -40.54 16.60 -43.73
CA ALA A 47 -41.74 17.29 -43.29
C ALA A 47 -41.89 17.18 -41.76
N MET A 48 -41.75 15.98 -41.18
CA MET A 48 -41.86 15.76 -39.73
C MET A 48 -40.81 16.55 -38.95
N TRP A 49 -39.54 16.51 -39.35
CA TRP A 49 -38.46 17.28 -38.72
C TRP A 49 -38.67 18.80 -38.76
N LEU A 50 -39.28 19.32 -39.84
CA LEU A 50 -39.66 20.73 -39.95
C LEU A 50 -40.95 21.06 -39.17
N PHE A 51 -41.88 20.11 -39.06
CA PHE A 51 -43.14 20.25 -38.32
C PHE A 51 -42.94 20.34 -36.81
N TRP A 52 -41.89 19.69 -36.29
CA TRP A 52 -41.52 19.73 -34.87
C TRP A 52 -40.83 21.04 -34.48
N ARG A 53 -40.38 21.84 -35.46
CA ARG A 53 -39.68 23.12 -35.23
C ARG A 53 -40.62 24.31 -35.05
N THR A 54 -41.93 24.14 -35.29
CA THR A 54 -42.94 25.21 -35.25
C THR A 54 -43.92 25.12 -34.09
N ARG A 55 -43.90 24.03 -33.30
CA ARG A 55 -44.70 23.88 -32.09
C ARG A 55 -43.91 24.29 -30.85
N ASN A 56 -44.60 24.75 -29.82
CA ASN A 56 -43.96 25.05 -28.54
C ASN A 56 -43.58 23.73 -27.85
N ARG A 57 -42.29 23.37 -27.91
CA ARG A 57 -41.77 22.07 -27.46
C ARG A 57 -42.13 21.74 -26.00
N PHE A 58 -42.25 22.74 -25.14
CA PHE A 58 -42.63 22.60 -23.74
C PHE A 58 -44.08 23.05 -23.53
N SER A 59 -45.03 22.25 -24.02
CA SER A 59 -46.47 22.52 -23.91
C SER A 59 -47.28 21.24 -23.62
N ILE A 60 -48.43 21.41 -22.96
CA ILE A 60 -49.36 20.31 -22.64
C ILE A 60 -50.00 19.78 -23.93
N GLU A 61 -50.20 20.63 -24.94
CA GLU A 61 -50.67 20.25 -26.27
C GLU A 61 -49.71 19.28 -26.97
N GLU A 62 -48.39 19.46 -26.81
CA GLU A 62 -47.39 18.55 -27.37
C GLU A 62 -47.37 17.22 -26.59
N LEU A 63 -47.41 17.26 -25.26
CA LEU A 63 -47.54 16.06 -24.43
C LEU A 63 -48.78 15.23 -24.81
N ARG A 64 -49.92 15.89 -24.98
CA ARG A 64 -51.18 15.28 -25.41
C ARG A 64 -51.05 14.67 -26.81
N TYR A 65 -50.49 15.42 -27.76
CA TYR A 65 -50.28 14.92 -29.11
C TYR A 65 -49.39 13.66 -29.14
N LEU A 66 -48.23 13.69 -28.46
CA LEU A 66 -47.30 12.55 -28.42
C LEU A 66 -47.95 11.32 -27.77
N THR A 67 -48.71 11.52 -26.69
CA THR A 67 -49.48 10.46 -26.01
C THR A 67 -50.54 9.86 -26.95
N ASP A 68 -51.34 10.69 -27.61
CA ASP A 68 -52.38 10.26 -28.54
C ASP A 68 -51.80 9.53 -29.77
N GLN A 69 -50.58 9.85 -30.21
CA GLN A 69 -49.90 9.11 -31.27
C GLN A 69 -49.36 7.77 -30.79
N LEU A 70 -48.72 7.70 -29.62
CA LEU A 70 -48.25 6.42 -29.04
C LEU A 70 -49.40 5.44 -28.82
N GLN A 71 -50.55 5.91 -28.32
CA GLN A 71 -51.75 5.09 -28.09
C GLN A 71 -52.28 4.42 -29.37
N LYS A 72 -52.09 5.03 -30.55
CA LYS A 72 -52.51 4.46 -31.86
C LYS A 72 -51.58 3.36 -32.37
N ILE A 73 -50.40 3.18 -31.78
CA ILE A 73 -49.42 2.19 -32.22
C ILE A 73 -49.74 0.85 -31.56
N HIS A 74 -50.28 -0.09 -32.34
CA HIS A 74 -50.59 -1.45 -31.87
C HIS A 74 -49.43 -2.45 -32.03
N VAL A 75 -48.51 -2.21 -32.97
CA VAL A 75 -47.28 -3.01 -33.19
C VAL A 75 -46.14 -2.06 -33.55
N VAL A 76 -44.94 -2.31 -33.02
CA VAL A 76 -43.73 -1.55 -33.36
C VAL A 76 -42.87 -2.34 -34.35
N TYR A 77 -42.48 -1.70 -35.44
CA TYR A 77 -41.73 -2.28 -36.55
C TYR A 77 -40.77 -1.24 -37.15
N GLU A 78 -39.92 -1.68 -38.09
CA GLU A 78 -38.72 -0.94 -38.48
C GLU A 78 -38.98 0.47 -39.02
N ALA A 79 -40.15 0.72 -39.63
CA ALA A 79 -40.51 2.03 -40.19
C ALA A 79 -41.09 3.02 -39.16
N ASN A 80 -41.68 2.56 -38.04
CA ASN A 80 -42.22 3.44 -37.00
C ASN A 80 -41.32 3.57 -35.76
N LYS A 81 -40.26 2.76 -35.65
CA LYS A 81 -39.34 2.76 -34.49
C LYS A 81 -38.75 4.13 -34.16
N GLU A 82 -38.35 4.92 -35.16
CA GLU A 82 -37.69 6.23 -34.95
C GLU A 82 -38.66 7.22 -34.30
N PHE A 83 -39.92 7.20 -34.73
CA PHE A 83 -40.98 8.00 -34.13
C PHE A 83 -41.26 7.57 -32.68
N VAL A 84 -41.33 6.24 -32.41
CA VAL A 84 -41.54 5.73 -31.05
C VAL A 84 -40.40 6.15 -30.12
N VAL A 85 -39.16 5.96 -30.56
CA VAL A 85 -37.94 6.36 -29.83
C VAL A 85 -37.96 7.85 -29.48
N GLU A 86 -38.26 8.71 -30.47
CA GLU A 86 -38.29 10.15 -30.29
C GLU A 86 -39.46 10.63 -29.41
N ALA A 87 -40.64 10.01 -29.54
CA ALA A 87 -41.80 10.29 -28.70
C ALA A 87 -41.57 9.91 -27.23
N LEU A 88 -40.97 8.73 -26.97
CA LEU A 88 -40.59 8.31 -25.62
C LEU A 88 -39.62 9.32 -24.98
N ARG A 89 -38.56 9.72 -25.69
CA ARG A 89 -37.59 10.73 -25.21
C ARG A 89 -38.27 12.07 -24.93
N SER A 90 -39.08 12.56 -25.85
CA SER A 90 -39.75 13.86 -25.75
C SER A 90 -40.75 13.91 -24.60
N ILE A 91 -41.49 12.83 -24.34
CA ILE A 91 -42.41 12.75 -23.19
C ILE A 91 -41.64 12.83 -21.87
N ALA A 92 -40.50 12.16 -21.71
CA ALA A 92 -39.71 12.27 -20.48
C ALA A 92 -39.10 13.66 -20.29
N GLU A 93 -38.64 14.33 -21.35
CA GLU A 93 -38.18 15.72 -21.27
C GLU A 93 -39.30 16.67 -20.82
N LEU A 94 -40.51 16.46 -21.35
CA LEU A 94 -41.72 17.16 -20.92
C LEU A 94 -42.08 16.88 -19.46
N MET A 95 -41.86 15.66 -18.96
CA MET A 95 -42.08 15.30 -17.56
C MET A 95 -41.06 15.94 -16.62
N ILE A 96 -39.78 15.92 -16.97
CA ILE A 96 -38.72 16.57 -16.20
C ILE A 96 -38.95 18.09 -16.13
N TYR A 97 -39.39 18.68 -17.24
CA TYR A 97 -39.78 20.09 -17.29
C TYR A 97 -41.00 20.36 -16.41
N GLY A 98 -42.10 19.62 -16.61
CA GLY A 98 -43.36 19.80 -15.88
C GLY A 98 -43.20 19.66 -14.37
N ASP A 99 -42.51 18.62 -13.90
CA ASP A 99 -42.22 18.37 -12.48
C ASP A 99 -41.59 19.57 -11.75
N GLN A 100 -40.85 20.41 -12.48
CA GLN A 100 -40.11 21.55 -11.94
C GLN A 100 -40.78 22.91 -12.21
N HIS A 101 -41.74 23.00 -13.14
CA HIS A 101 -42.28 24.29 -13.62
C HIS A 101 -43.81 24.38 -13.64
N ASP A 102 -44.53 23.28 -13.89
CA ASP A 102 -45.99 23.28 -14.04
C ASP A 102 -46.60 21.89 -13.72
N PRO A 103 -47.33 21.74 -12.60
CA PRO A 103 -47.90 20.46 -12.18
C PRO A 103 -48.95 19.90 -13.15
N LEU A 104 -49.56 20.72 -14.01
CA LEU A 104 -50.58 20.28 -14.98
C LEU A 104 -50.05 19.22 -15.96
N PHE A 105 -48.75 19.25 -16.27
CA PHE A 105 -48.09 18.21 -17.06
C PHE A 105 -48.14 16.86 -16.36
N PHE A 106 -47.91 16.83 -15.04
CA PHE A 106 -47.90 15.61 -14.25
C PHE A 106 -49.32 15.12 -13.95
N GLU A 107 -50.27 16.02 -13.70
CA GLU A 107 -51.70 15.69 -13.63
C GLU A 107 -52.17 14.98 -14.90
N PHE A 108 -51.87 15.53 -16.09
CA PHE A 108 -52.17 14.88 -17.36
C PHE A 108 -51.47 13.52 -17.52
N PHE A 109 -50.22 13.38 -17.07
CA PHE A 109 -49.47 12.12 -17.10
C PHE A 109 -50.10 11.02 -16.24
N MET A 110 -50.66 11.40 -15.08
CA MET A 110 -51.44 10.51 -14.22
C MET A 110 -52.79 10.14 -14.88
N GLU A 111 -53.56 11.14 -15.34
CA GLU A 111 -54.87 10.93 -16.00
C GLU A 111 -54.77 10.00 -17.21
N LYS A 112 -53.72 10.12 -18.01
CA LYS A 112 -53.52 9.31 -19.22
C LYS A 112 -52.74 8.02 -19.01
N GLN A 113 -52.37 7.69 -17.76
CA GLN A 113 -51.61 6.48 -17.43
C GLN A 113 -50.37 6.28 -18.32
N ILE A 114 -49.59 7.35 -18.53
CA ILE A 114 -48.48 7.33 -19.50
C ILE A 114 -47.39 6.30 -19.13
N MET A 115 -47.18 6.02 -17.84
CA MET A 115 -46.38 4.88 -17.36
C MET A 115 -46.88 3.51 -17.90
N GLY A 116 -48.19 3.35 -18.03
CA GLY A 116 -48.83 2.17 -18.60
C GLY A 116 -48.64 2.09 -20.11
N GLU A 117 -48.66 3.24 -20.79
CA GLU A 117 -48.31 3.31 -22.21
C GLU A 117 -46.85 2.95 -22.47
N PHE A 118 -45.91 3.40 -21.62
CA PHE A 118 -44.51 2.96 -21.67
C PHE A 118 -44.37 1.44 -21.50
N ALA A 119 -45.05 0.85 -20.51
CA ALA A 119 -45.10 -0.59 -20.31
C ALA A 119 -45.76 -1.33 -21.50
N ARG A 120 -46.81 -0.76 -22.10
CA ARG A 120 -47.50 -1.31 -23.27
C ARG A 120 -46.61 -1.31 -24.51
N ILE A 121 -45.94 -0.20 -24.82
CA ILE A 121 -44.99 -0.06 -25.92
C ILE A 121 -43.86 -1.10 -25.79
N LEU A 122 -43.34 -1.31 -24.57
CA LEU A 122 -42.32 -2.34 -24.32
C LEU A 122 -42.84 -3.76 -24.62
N ARG A 123 -44.10 -4.08 -24.29
CA ARG A 123 -44.71 -5.39 -24.58
C ARG A 123 -44.98 -5.63 -26.06
N ILE A 124 -45.34 -4.60 -26.82
CA ILE A 124 -45.65 -4.73 -28.27
C ILE A 124 -44.44 -4.54 -29.19
N SER A 125 -43.30 -4.11 -28.64
CA SER A 125 -42.04 -3.97 -29.37
C SER A 125 -41.17 -5.22 -29.17
N LYS A 126 -40.63 -5.73 -30.28
CA LYS A 126 -39.52 -6.71 -30.28
C LYS A 126 -38.17 -6.07 -30.65
N LEU A 127 -38.13 -4.75 -30.87
CA LEU A 127 -36.94 -4.04 -31.32
C LEU A 127 -36.12 -3.57 -30.12
N SER A 128 -34.89 -4.06 -30.00
CA SER A 128 -33.96 -3.72 -28.92
C SER A 128 -33.78 -2.21 -28.74
N ARG A 129 -33.71 -1.44 -29.84
CA ARG A 129 -33.57 0.03 -29.81
C ARG A 129 -34.70 0.77 -29.09
N VAL A 130 -35.92 0.24 -29.11
CA VAL A 130 -37.04 0.82 -28.35
C VAL A 130 -36.90 0.52 -26.87
N SER A 131 -36.45 -0.69 -26.52
CA SER A 131 -36.17 -1.11 -25.13
C SER A 131 -34.98 -0.33 -24.54
N LEU A 132 -33.91 -0.13 -25.31
CA LEU A 132 -32.77 0.74 -24.97
C LEU A 132 -33.25 2.16 -24.68
N GLN A 133 -33.99 2.76 -25.61
CA GLN A 133 -34.53 4.10 -25.42
C GLN A 133 -35.42 4.17 -24.19
N LEU A 134 -36.31 3.19 -23.97
CA LEU A 134 -37.20 3.18 -22.81
C LEU A 134 -36.42 3.16 -21.49
N LEU A 135 -35.42 2.28 -21.35
CA LEU A 135 -34.58 2.21 -20.15
C LEU A 135 -33.80 3.51 -19.92
N GLN A 136 -33.20 4.08 -20.96
CA GLN A 136 -32.49 5.36 -20.89
C GLN A 136 -33.43 6.50 -20.48
N THR A 137 -34.57 6.62 -21.16
CA THR A 137 -35.65 7.59 -20.92
C THR A 137 -36.15 7.51 -19.48
N MET A 138 -36.48 6.30 -19.00
CA MET A 138 -36.94 6.07 -17.63
C MET A 138 -35.86 6.38 -16.59
N SER A 139 -34.60 6.01 -16.84
CA SER A 139 -33.48 6.32 -15.95
C SER A 139 -33.27 7.83 -15.81
N ILE A 140 -33.22 8.57 -16.93
CA ILE A 140 -33.05 10.03 -16.93
C ILE A 140 -34.25 10.71 -16.26
N MET A 141 -35.48 10.27 -16.54
CA MET A 141 -36.68 10.81 -15.91
C MET A 141 -36.63 10.63 -14.39
N ILE A 142 -36.48 9.40 -13.91
CA ILE A 142 -36.48 9.09 -12.47
C ILE A 142 -35.37 9.84 -11.74
N GLN A 143 -34.16 9.94 -12.30
CA GLN A 143 -33.07 10.70 -11.66
C GLN A 143 -33.43 12.18 -11.45
N ASN A 144 -34.09 12.82 -12.42
CA ASN A 144 -34.32 14.26 -12.45
C ASN A 144 -35.62 14.74 -11.81
N LEU A 145 -36.56 13.84 -11.48
CA LEU A 145 -37.76 14.19 -10.70
C LEU A 145 -37.39 14.64 -9.28
N ARG A 146 -38.03 15.72 -8.83
CA ARG A 146 -37.82 16.38 -7.54
C ARG A 146 -39.08 16.43 -6.68
N ASN A 147 -40.27 16.46 -7.29
CA ASN A 147 -41.52 16.48 -6.54
C ASN A 147 -41.81 15.08 -5.94
N GLU A 148 -42.08 15.04 -4.63
CA GLU A 148 -42.41 13.79 -3.94
C GLU A 148 -43.67 13.13 -4.51
N HIS A 149 -44.70 13.90 -4.87
CA HIS A 149 -45.92 13.37 -5.48
C HIS A 149 -45.65 12.62 -6.79
N SER A 150 -44.72 13.14 -7.60
CA SER A 150 -44.31 12.51 -8.86
C SER A 150 -43.60 11.19 -8.63
N ILE A 151 -42.71 11.15 -7.64
CA ILE A 151 -41.98 9.93 -7.24
C ILE A 151 -42.97 8.89 -6.67
N TYR A 152 -43.86 9.30 -5.76
CA TYR A 152 -44.87 8.42 -5.18
C TYR A 152 -45.80 7.82 -6.26
N TYR A 153 -46.25 8.60 -7.24
CA TYR A 153 -47.07 8.06 -8.34
C TYR A 153 -46.32 7.02 -9.19
N ILE A 154 -45.08 7.30 -9.57
CA ILE A 154 -44.29 6.36 -10.41
C ILE A 154 -43.98 5.08 -9.64
N PHE A 155 -43.69 5.16 -8.32
CA PHE A 155 -43.31 4.00 -7.52
C PHE A 155 -44.51 3.18 -7.04
N SER A 156 -45.65 3.81 -6.73
CA SER A 156 -46.89 3.11 -6.34
C SER A 156 -47.57 2.36 -7.49
N ASN A 157 -47.18 2.63 -8.74
CA ASN A 157 -47.74 1.96 -9.90
C ASN A 157 -46.97 0.67 -10.24
N GLU A 158 -47.69 -0.46 -10.32
CA GLU A 158 -47.19 -1.78 -10.72
C GLU A 158 -46.41 -1.78 -12.07
N HIS A 159 -46.58 -0.76 -12.90
CA HIS A 159 -45.75 -0.55 -14.09
C HIS A 159 -44.25 -0.46 -13.79
N ILE A 160 -43.80 0.13 -12.67
CA ILE A 160 -42.37 0.19 -12.36
C ILE A 160 -41.82 -1.20 -12.03
N ASN A 161 -42.56 -2.01 -11.26
CA ASN A 161 -42.20 -3.38 -10.95
C ASN A 161 -42.22 -4.28 -12.20
N PHE A 162 -43.14 -4.03 -13.13
CA PHE A 162 -43.11 -4.66 -14.45
C PHE A 162 -41.86 -4.29 -15.25
N LEU A 163 -41.43 -3.02 -15.26
CA LEU A 163 -40.20 -2.60 -15.95
C LEU A 163 -38.94 -3.17 -15.30
N ILE A 164 -38.88 -3.28 -13.98
CA ILE A 164 -37.77 -3.92 -13.25
C ILE A 164 -37.68 -5.40 -13.62
N THR A 165 -38.80 -6.12 -13.62
CA THR A 165 -38.86 -7.59 -13.86
C THR A 165 -38.94 -7.98 -15.34
N TYR A 166 -38.87 -7.03 -16.26
CA TYR A 166 -38.97 -7.32 -17.69
C TYR A 166 -37.74 -8.08 -18.20
N SER A 167 -37.97 -9.11 -19.01
CA SER A 167 -36.91 -9.94 -19.60
C SER A 167 -36.22 -9.22 -20.77
N PHE A 168 -35.27 -8.35 -20.45
CA PHE A 168 -34.40 -7.70 -21.43
C PHE A 168 -33.36 -8.66 -22.02
N ASP A 169 -32.89 -8.38 -23.24
CA ASP A 169 -31.84 -9.15 -23.90
C ASP A 169 -30.45 -8.57 -23.55
N PHE A 170 -29.82 -9.15 -22.53
CA PHE A 170 -28.50 -8.77 -22.06
C PHE A 170 -27.34 -9.33 -22.92
N GLN A 171 -27.60 -9.97 -24.07
CA GLN A 171 -26.56 -10.22 -25.07
C GLN A 171 -26.11 -8.92 -25.78
N ILE A 172 -26.85 -7.83 -25.58
CA ILE A 172 -26.51 -6.48 -26.03
C ILE A 172 -25.94 -5.72 -24.83
N ASP A 173 -24.62 -5.48 -24.81
CA ASP A 173 -23.92 -4.84 -23.68
C ASP A 173 -24.54 -3.49 -23.26
N GLU A 174 -24.93 -2.67 -24.24
CA GLU A 174 -25.64 -1.40 -24.01
C GLU A 174 -26.91 -1.61 -23.18
N MET A 175 -27.67 -2.70 -23.43
CA MET A 175 -28.92 -2.97 -22.73
C MET A 175 -28.71 -3.27 -21.25
N LEU A 176 -27.66 -4.01 -20.91
CA LEU A 176 -27.29 -4.26 -19.52
C LEU A 176 -26.88 -2.97 -18.83
N SER A 177 -26.01 -2.14 -19.44
CA SER A 177 -25.57 -0.88 -18.83
C SER A 177 -26.71 0.11 -18.58
N TYR A 178 -27.67 0.24 -19.51
CA TYR A 178 -28.87 1.07 -19.30
C TYR A 178 -29.82 0.47 -18.25
N TYR A 179 -29.97 -0.85 -18.21
CA TYR A 179 -30.80 -1.53 -17.19
C TYR A 179 -30.24 -1.32 -15.78
N ILE A 180 -28.93 -1.53 -15.58
CA ILE A 180 -28.25 -1.28 -14.31
C ILE A 180 -28.34 0.21 -13.92
N SER A 181 -28.22 1.12 -14.88
CA SER A 181 -28.42 2.56 -14.66
C SER A 181 -29.85 2.90 -14.24
N PHE A 182 -30.85 2.23 -14.81
CA PHE A 182 -32.26 2.37 -14.45
C PHE A 182 -32.56 1.84 -13.04
N LEU A 183 -32.06 0.65 -12.68
CA LEU A 183 -32.18 0.14 -11.30
C LEU A 183 -31.50 1.09 -10.29
N ARG A 184 -30.30 1.59 -10.62
CA ARG A 184 -29.59 2.58 -9.79
C ARG A 184 -30.39 3.89 -9.66
N ALA A 185 -31.02 4.37 -10.72
CA ALA A 185 -31.88 5.56 -10.70
C ALA A 185 -33.04 5.42 -9.70
N ILE A 186 -33.71 4.27 -9.67
CA ILE A 186 -34.77 3.96 -8.71
C ILE A 186 -34.20 3.93 -7.29
N SER A 187 -33.07 3.25 -7.09
CA SER A 187 -32.42 3.13 -5.78
C SER A 187 -32.06 4.49 -5.16
N GLY A 188 -31.67 5.47 -5.99
CA GLY A 188 -31.32 6.82 -5.55
C GLY A 188 -32.51 7.69 -5.11
N LYS A 189 -33.75 7.18 -5.20
CA LYS A 189 -34.96 7.82 -4.66
C LYS A 189 -35.57 7.05 -3.49
N LEU A 190 -34.88 6.01 -2.98
CA LEU A 190 -35.32 5.27 -1.80
C LEU A 190 -35.17 6.11 -0.53
N ASN A 191 -36.22 6.13 0.27
CA ASN A 191 -36.29 6.67 1.62
C ASN A 191 -37.42 5.93 2.37
N LYS A 192 -37.64 6.29 3.64
CA LYS A 192 -38.64 5.64 4.51
C LYS A 192 -40.08 5.71 3.99
N ASN A 193 -40.40 6.69 3.13
CA ASN A 193 -41.73 6.89 2.56
C ASN A 193 -41.88 6.23 1.18
N THR A 194 -40.79 6.07 0.42
CA THR A 194 -40.83 5.56 -0.96
C THR A 194 -40.56 4.06 -1.06
N ILE A 195 -39.81 3.45 -0.13
CA ILE A 195 -39.45 2.02 -0.22
C ILE A 195 -40.66 1.09 -0.12
N SER A 196 -41.64 1.45 0.72
CA SER A 196 -42.89 0.71 0.93
C SER A 196 -43.75 0.60 -0.34
N LEU A 197 -43.56 1.49 -1.31
CA LEU A 197 -44.28 1.49 -2.60
C LEU A 197 -43.73 0.46 -3.59
N LEU A 198 -42.46 0.07 -3.45
CA LEU A 198 -41.76 -0.87 -4.35
C LEU A 198 -41.75 -2.31 -3.85
N VAL A 199 -42.29 -2.56 -2.66
CA VAL A 199 -42.40 -3.89 -2.04
C VAL A 199 -43.85 -4.39 -2.07
N LYS A 200 -44.02 -5.71 -2.05
CA LYS A 200 -45.32 -6.34 -1.78
C LYS A 200 -45.26 -6.96 -0.40
N THR A 201 -46.18 -6.56 0.47
CA THR A 201 -46.30 -7.07 1.83
C THR A 201 -47.48 -8.03 1.98
N LYS A 202 -47.39 -8.93 2.97
CA LYS A 202 -48.48 -9.79 3.41
C LYS A 202 -48.32 -10.03 4.91
N ASN A 203 -49.32 -9.63 5.70
CA ASN A 203 -49.26 -9.64 7.16
C ASN A 203 -48.03 -8.85 7.69
N ASP A 204 -47.84 -7.64 7.16
CA ASP A 204 -46.72 -6.73 7.46
C ASP A 204 -45.29 -7.25 7.17
N GLU A 205 -45.17 -8.46 6.63
CA GLU A 205 -43.92 -9.04 6.11
C GLU A 205 -43.78 -8.77 4.61
N VAL A 206 -42.59 -8.33 4.16
CA VAL A 206 -42.28 -8.20 2.73
C VAL A 206 -42.13 -9.60 2.12
N ILE A 207 -42.87 -9.87 1.05
CA ILE A 207 -42.82 -11.13 0.29
C ILE A 207 -42.19 -10.97 -1.10
N SER A 208 -42.03 -9.74 -1.59
CA SER A 208 -41.40 -9.46 -2.87
C SER A 208 -40.82 -8.05 -2.87
N PHE A 209 -39.56 -7.92 -3.29
CA PHE A 209 -38.90 -6.64 -3.54
C PHE A 209 -38.08 -6.73 -4.85
N PRO A 210 -38.69 -6.50 -6.02
CA PRO A 210 -38.07 -6.77 -7.31
C PRO A 210 -36.76 -6.02 -7.54
N LEU A 211 -36.69 -4.75 -7.11
CA LEU A 211 -35.49 -3.91 -7.28
C LEU A 211 -34.24 -4.54 -6.69
N TYR A 212 -34.34 -5.12 -5.49
CA TYR A 212 -33.23 -5.77 -4.80
C TYR A 212 -32.90 -7.13 -5.43
N VAL A 213 -33.92 -7.97 -5.68
CA VAL A 213 -33.74 -9.32 -6.21
C VAL A 213 -33.15 -9.32 -7.62
N GLU A 214 -33.60 -8.42 -8.51
CA GLU A 214 -33.02 -8.29 -9.86
C GLU A 214 -31.59 -7.74 -9.84
N ALA A 215 -31.30 -6.78 -8.94
CA ALA A 215 -29.96 -6.21 -8.78
C ALA A 215 -28.92 -7.26 -8.35
N LEU A 216 -29.28 -8.15 -7.41
CA LEU A 216 -28.34 -9.17 -6.90
C LEU A 216 -27.86 -10.16 -7.98
N LYS A 217 -28.62 -10.37 -9.07
CA LYS A 217 -28.21 -11.22 -10.21
C LYS A 217 -26.89 -10.75 -10.86
N PHE A 218 -26.56 -9.47 -10.72
CA PHE A 218 -25.38 -8.84 -11.34
C PHE A 218 -24.28 -8.50 -10.33
N ALA A 219 -24.41 -8.88 -9.05
CA ALA A 219 -23.47 -8.50 -8.01
C ALA A 219 -22.05 -9.05 -8.20
N PHE A 220 -21.90 -10.14 -8.96
CA PHE A 220 -20.62 -10.78 -9.31
C PHE A 220 -20.29 -10.69 -10.81
N HIS A 221 -20.84 -9.69 -11.51
CA HIS A 221 -20.54 -9.45 -12.92
C HIS A 221 -19.07 -9.10 -13.16
N GLU A 222 -18.49 -9.47 -14.30
CA GLU A 222 -17.06 -9.27 -14.61
C GLU A 222 -16.66 -7.79 -14.78
N ASP A 223 -17.57 -6.94 -15.29
CA ASP A 223 -17.40 -5.48 -15.33
C ASP A 223 -17.48 -4.87 -13.92
N SER A 224 -16.41 -4.17 -13.50
CA SER A 224 -16.32 -3.47 -12.23
C SER A 224 -17.32 -2.32 -12.09
N MET A 225 -17.68 -1.62 -13.17
CA MET A 225 -18.65 -0.52 -13.13
C MET A 225 -20.05 -1.03 -12.79
N ILE A 226 -20.42 -2.20 -13.30
CA ILE A 226 -21.67 -2.88 -12.95
C ILE A 226 -21.64 -3.30 -11.46
N ARG A 227 -20.54 -3.91 -10.99
CA ARG A 227 -20.40 -4.24 -9.55
C ARG A 227 -20.54 -2.99 -8.65
N VAL A 228 -19.90 -1.88 -8.99
CA VAL A 228 -20.00 -0.60 -8.25
C VAL A 228 -21.43 -0.05 -8.25
N ALA A 229 -22.15 -0.13 -9.37
CA ALA A 229 -23.54 0.28 -9.44
C ALA A 229 -24.47 -0.59 -8.58
N ILE A 230 -24.28 -1.91 -8.56
CA ILE A 230 -25.04 -2.84 -7.70
C ILE A 230 -24.71 -2.62 -6.21
N ARG A 231 -23.43 -2.43 -5.85
CA ARG A 231 -23.01 -2.07 -4.49
C ARG A 231 -23.66 -0.76 -4.03
N THR A 232 -23.71 0.26 -4.90
CA THR A 232 -24.41 1.52 -4.61
C THR A 232 -25.91 1.29 -4.37
N LEU A 233 -26.57 0.49 -5.21
CA LEU A 233 -28.00 0.18 -5.09
C LEU A 233 -28.32 -0.56 -3.79
N THR A 234 -27.52 -1.56 -3.43
CA THR A 234 -27.71 -2.36 -2.21
C THR A 234 -27.48 -1.52 -0.95
N LEU A 235 -26.45 -0.67 -0.92
CA LEU A 235 -26.27 0.31 0.16
C LEU A 235 -27.45 1.30 0.27
N ASN A 236 -27.97 1.79 -0.86
CA ASN A 236 -29.17 2.64 -0.87
C ASN A 236 -30.41 1.92 -0.28
N VAL A 237 -30.51 0.59 -0.43
CA VAL A 237 -31.57 -0.20 0.22
C VAL A 237 -31.32 -0.29 1.73
N TYR A 238 -30.11 -0.66 2.15
CA TYR A 238 -29.80 -0.90 3.57
C TYR A 238 -29.90 0.41 4.40
N HIS A 239 -29.45 1.54 3.86
CA HIS A 239 -29.47 2.84 4.56
C HIS A 239 -30.86 3.46 4.77
N VAL A 240 -31.94 2.88 4.21
CA VAL A 240 -33.30 3.38 4.49
C VAL A 240 -33.73 3.09 5.93
N GLY A 241 -33.29 1.97 6.50
CA GLY A 241 -33.67 1.56 7.85
C GLY A 241 -35.17 1.28 7.98
N ASP A 242 -35.76 0.58 7.00
CA ASP A 242 -37.11 0.03 7.10
C ASP A 242 -37.06 -1.40 7.65
N GLU A 243 -37.73 -1.63 8.78
CA GLU A 243 -37.63 -2.88 9.54
C GLU A 243 -38.21 -4.10 8.78
N SER A 244 -39.21 -3.90 7.92
CA SER A 244 -39.79 -4.99 7.12
C SER A 244 -38.85 -5.40 5.96
N VAL A 245 -38.14 -4.44 5.38
CA VAL A 245 -37.12 -4.68 4.35
C VAL A 245 -35.84 -5.26 4.96
N ASN A 246 -35.41 -4.79 6.13
CA ASN A 246 -34.28 -5.32 6.88
C ASN A 246 -34.42 -6.82 7.13
N ARG A 247 -35.62 -7.25 7.57
CA ARG A 247 -35.95 -8.67 7.79
C ARG A 247 -35.99 -9.46 6.48
N PHE A 248 -36.47 -8.86 5.40
CA PHE A 248 -36.51 -9.49 4.07
C PHE A 248 -35.12 -9.74 3.49
N VAL A 249 -34.21 -8.75 3.52
CA VAL A 249 -32.84 -8.92 2.98
C VAL A 249 -31.99 -9.88 3.83
N SER A 250 -32.35 -10.05 5.10
CA SER A 250 -31.67 -10.96 6.04
C SER A 250 -32.21 -12.40 6.01
N ARG A 251 -33.22 -12.69 5.18
CA ARG A 251 -33.89 -13.99 5.12
C ARG A 251 -33.32 -14.90 4.02
N VAL A 252 -33.18 -16.20 4.30
CA VAL A 252 -32.85 -17.24 3.31
C VAL A 252 -33.91 -17.26 2.19
N PRO A 253 -33.52 -17.28 0.89
CA PRO A 253 -32.16 -17.45 0.36
C PRO A 253 -31.40 -16.13 0.08
N LEU A 254 -31.97 -14.95 0.38
CA LEU A 254 -31.32 -13.67 0.09
C LEU A 254 -30.09 -13.43 0.98
N SER A 255 -30.07 -13.96 2.20
CA SER A 255 -28.90 -13.97 3.08
C SER A 255 -27.69 -14.70 2.48
N ASP A 256 -27.90 -15.66 1.58
CA ASP A 256 -26.83 -16.49 1.02
C ASP A 256 -25.85 -15.64 0.17
N TYR A 257 -26.34 -14.51 -0.36
CA TYR A 257 -25.59 -13.46 -1.04
C TYR A 257 -24.34 -13.03 -0.26
N PHE A 258 -24.45 -12.86 1.07
CA PHE A 258 -23.32 -12.43 1.90
C PHE A 258 -22.25 -13.52 2.01
N SER A 259 -22.64 -14.80 2.02
CA SER A 259 -21.68 -15.90 1.96
C SER A 259 -21.00 -15.98 0.59
N ASP A 260 -21.75 -15.82 -0.50
CA ASP A 260 -21.24 -15.88 -1.87
C ASP A 260 -20.32 -14.69 -2.19
N MET A 261 -20.61 -13.53 -1.59
CA MET A 261 -19.79 -12.34 -1.63
C MET A 261 -18.41 -12.57 -0.99
N VAL A 262 -18.38 -13.21 0.18
CA VAL A 262 -17.11 -13.56 0.82
C VAL A 262 -16.38 -14.69 0.08
N LYS A 263 -17.08 -15.67 -0.52
CA LYS A 263 -16.46 -16.67 -1.42
C LYS A 263 -15.83 -16.04 -2.66
N HIS A 264 -16.49 -15.05 -3.27
CA HIS A 264 -15.93 -14.32 -4.40
C HIS A 264 -14.67 -13.53 -3.99
N PHE A 265 -14.71 -12.85 -2.84
CA PHE A 265 -13.55 -12.16 -2.28
C PHE A 265 -12.39 -13.11 -1.90
N GLN A 266 -12.70 -14.30 -1.37
CA GLN A 266 -11.74 -15.37 -1.11
C GLN A 266 -11.00 -15.77 -2.40
N LYS A 267 -11.72 -15.91 -3.52
CA LYS A 267 -11.12 -16.16 -4.84
C LYS A 267 -10.19 -15.00 -5.26
N GLN A 268 -10.62 -13.75 -5.10
CA GLN A 268 -9.78 -12.57 -5.41
C GLN A 268 -8.48 -12.56 -4.57
N CYS A 269 -8.55 -12.93 -3.28
CA CYS A 269 -7.38 -13.05 -2.41
C CYS A 269 -6.37 -14.09 -2.92
N ILE A 270 -6.87 -15.25 -3.35
CA ILE A 270 -6.05 -16.33 -3.92
C ILE A 270 -5.46 -15.92 -5.29
N ASP A 271 -6.21 -15.19 -6.12
CA ASP A 271 -5.73 -14.72 -7.42
C ASP A 271 -4.68 -13.60 -7.28
N LEU A 272 -4.79 -12.73 -6.27
CA LEU A 272 -3.73 -11.80 -5.86
C LEU A 272 -2.45 -12.56 -5.46
N ASP A 273 -2.55 -13.59 -4.61
CA ASP A 273 -1.37 -14.37 -4.20
C ASP A 273 -0.66 -15.00 -5.40
N LYS A 274 -1.41 -15.55 -6.37
CA LYS A 274 -0.85 -16.07 -7.62
C LYS A 274 -0.12 -14.99 -8.44
N LEU A 275 -0.52 -13.71 -8.38
CA LEU A 275 0.20 -12.62 -9.04
C LEU A 275 1.50 -12.29 -8.29
N VAL A 276 1.46 -12.17 -6.96
CA VAL A 276 2.61 -11.89 -6.09
C VAL A 276 3.67 -13.01 -6.18
N VAL A 277 3.27 -14.28 -6.16
CA VAL A 277 4.20 -15.43 -6.30
C VAL A 277 4.82 -15.50 -7.70
N ARG A 278 4.17 -14.95 -8.74
CA ARG A 278 4.76 -14.82 -10.08
C ARG A 278 5.73 -13.64 -10.17
N SER A 279 5.42 -12.49 -9.55
CA SER A 279 6.31 -11.30 -9.61
C SER A 279 7.61 -11.50 -8.86
N ALA A 280 7.59 -12.29 -7.78
CA ALA A 280 8.79 -12.75 -7.08
C ALA A 280 9.74 -13.60 -7.96
N ARG A 281 9.29 -14.07 -9.13
CA ARG A 281 10.11 -14.83 -10.10
C ARG A 281 10.50 -13.99 -11.31
N ASN A 282 9.59 -13.16 -11.83
CA ASN A 282 9.80 -12.33 -13.02
C ASN A 282 9.32 -10.88 -12.75
N VAL A 283 10.24 -9.92 -12.83
CA VAL A 283 9.93 -8.50 -12.58
C VAL A 283 9.56 -7.79 -13.89
N GLU A 284 8.31 -7.99 -14.32
CA GLU A 284 7.75 -7.32 -15.49
C GLU A 284 6.84 -6.14 -15.08
N PRO A 285 6.96 -4.95 -15.70
CA PRO A 285 6.12 -3.78 -15.37
C PRO A 285 4.62 -4.02 -15.54
N VAL A 286 4.21 -4.90 -16.47
CA VAL A 286 2.81 -5.26 -16.70
C VAL A 286 2.22 -6.03 -15.51
N LEU A 287 3.03 -6.89 -14.89
CA LEU A 287 2.64 -7.66 -13.72
C LEU A 287 2.53 -6.78 -12.47
N MET A 288 3.32 -5.71 -12.38
CA MET A 288 3.21 -4.71 -11.31
C MET A 288 1.87 -3.97 -11.35
N ALA A 289 1.48 -3.43 -12.50
CA ALA A 289 0.17 -2.79 -12.67
C ALA A 289 -0.99 -3.77 -12.32
N SER A 290 -0.85 -5.04 -12.74
CA SER A 290 -1.84 -6.08 -12.42
C SER A 290 -1.96 -6.37 -10.91
N ILE A 291 -0.86 -6.25 -10.14
CA ILE A 291 -0.88 -6.39 -8.67
C ILE A 291 -1.51 -5.15 -8.02
N GLU A 292 -1.21 -3.94 -8.52
CA GLU A 292 -1.82 -2.70 -8.03
C GLU A 292 -3.34 -2.69 -8.26
N ASP A 293 -3.81 -3.06 -9.45
CA ASP A 293 -5.23 -3.21 -9.77
C ASP A 293 -5.93 -4.27 -8.90
N ALA A 294 -5.25 -5.38 -8.60
CA ALA A 294 -5.77 -6.41 -7.70
C ALA A 294 -5.83 -5.93 -6.24
N ILE A 295 -4.84 -5.15 -5.78
CA ILE A 295 -4.83 -4.51 -4.46
C ILE A 295 -6.02 -3.56 -4.32
N VAL A 296 -6.28 -2.70 -5.32
CA VAL A 296 -7.42 -1.78 -5.31
C VAL A 296 -8.75 -2.54 -5.23
N GLN A 297 -8.91 -3.62 -6.01
CA GLN A 297 -10.13 -4.44 -5.96
C GLN A 297 -10.37 -5.13 -4.60
N ILE A 298 -9.29 -5.53 -3.91
CA ILE A 298 -9.36 -6.08 -2.55
C ILE A 298 -9.79 -5.01 -1.54
N GLU A 299 -9.22 -3.81 -1.62
CA GLU A 299 -9.59 -2.69 -0.75
C GLU A 299 -11.05 -2.25 -1.00
N ASP A 300 -11.47 -2.09 -2.26
CA ASP A 300 -12.85 -1.73 -2.63
C ASP A 300 -13.89 -2.75 -2.13
N ALA A 301 -13.54 -4.05 -2.11
CA ALA A 301 -14.40 -5.09 -1.55
C ALA A 301 -14.51 -4.95 -0.02
N LEU A 302 -13.38 -4.74 0.67
CA LEU A 302 -13.36 -4.55 2.13
C LEU A 302 -14.07 -3.26 2.57
N TYR A 303 -13.94 -2.16 1.83
CA TYR A 303 -14.72 -0.94 2.10
C TYR A 303 -16.22 -1.18 1.94
N TYR A 304 -16.66 -1.84 0.87
CA TYR A 304 -18.06 -2.22 0.70
C TYR A 304 -18.57 -3.12 1.84
N PHE A 305 -17.76 -4.07 2.32
CA PHE A 305 -18.12 -4.90 3.48
C PHE A 305 -18.26 -4.04 4.75
N SER A 306 -17.34 -3.09 4.96
CA SER A 306 -17.41 -2.14 6.08
C SER A 306 -18.67 -1.27 6.02
N ASP A 307 -19.07 -0.80 4.84
CA ASP A 307 -20.28 0.00 4.64
C ASP A 307 -21.55 -0.83 4.92
N VAL A 308 -21.60 -2.09 4.46
CA VAL A 308 -22.71 -3.01 4.76
C VAL A 308 -22.83 -3.28 6.25
N MET A 309 -21.72 -3.53 6.96
CA MET A 309 -21.73 -3.68 8.42
C MET A 309 -22.16 -2.38 9.14
N SER A 310 -21.81 -1.22 8.57
CA SER A 310 -22.14 0.10 9.12
C SER A 310 -23.56 0.57 8.77
N SER A 311 -24.33 -0.21 8.01
CA SER A 311 -25.68 0.16 7.55
C SER A 311 -26.75 0.29 8.64
N GLY A 312 -26.45 -0.17 9.86
CA GLY A 312 -27.38 -0.16 10.99
C GLY A 312 -28.28 -1.39 11.09
N ILE A 313 -28.06 -2.42 10.25
CA ILE A 313 -28.79 -3.70 10.28
C ILE A 313 -27.90 -4.77 10.95
N PRO A 314 -28.17 -5.18 12.21
CA PRO A 314 -27.27 -6.07 12.95
C PRO A 314 -27.03 -7.43 12.28
N ASP A 315 -28.07 -8.01 11.67
CA ASP A 315 -27.97 -9.30 10.98
C ASP A 315 -26.98 -9.27 9.82
N LEU A 316 -26.93 -8.17 9.05
CA LEU A 316 -25.97 -8.02 7.96
C LEU A 316 -24.53 -7.88 8.48
N GLY A 317 -24.36 -7.14 9.59
CA GLY A 317 -23.10 -7.04 10.33
C GLY A 317 -22.59 -8.43 10.76
N ASN A 318 -23.49 -9.22 11.34
CA ASN A 318 -23.21 -10.60 11.77
C ASN A 318 -22.89 -11.52 10.58
N PHE A 319 -23.66 -11.47 9.48
CA PHE A 319 -23.40 -12.31 8.30
C PHE A 319 -22.03 -12.02 7.68
N ILE A 320 -21.66 -10.75 7.49
CA ILE A 320 -20.35 -10.38 6.94
C ILE A 320 -19.24 -10.81 7.90
N THR A 321 -19.37 -10.51 9.20
CA THR A 321 -18.37 -10.86 10.23
C THR A 321 -18.13 -12.37 10.28
N GLU A 322 -19.21 -13.16 10.39
CA GLU A 322 -19.14 -14.61 10.51
C GLU A 322 -18.56 -15.27 9.26
N ASN A 323 -18.99 -14.84 8.07
CA ASN A 323 -18.47 -15.39 6.82
C ASN A 323 -17.00 -15.03 6.61
N ILE A 324 -16.55 -13.81 6.94
CA ILE A 324 -15.14 -13.44 6.84
C ILE A 324 -14.29 -14.24 7.82
N LEU A 325 -14.73 -14.38 9.08
CA LEU A 325 -14.03 -15.17 10.08
C LEU A 325 -13.91 -16.64 9.66
N GLN A 326 -15.04 -17.29 9.33
CA GLN A 326 -15.07 -18.71 8.96
C GLN A 326 -14.41 -19.01 7.61
N LEU A 327 -14.80 -18.29 6.54
CA LEU A 327 -14.41 -18.66 5.18
C LEU A 327 -13.03 -18.13 4.78
N LEU A 328 -12.57 -17.02 5.37
CA LEU A 328 -11.29 -16.40 5.02
C LEU A 328 -10.27 -16.49 6.15
N VAL A 329 -10.57 -15.91 7.33
CA VAL A 329 -9.57 -15.75 8.40
C VAL A 329 -9.11 -17.11 8.93
N PHE A 330 -10.04 -17.92 9.45
CA PHE A 330 -9.71 -19.20 10.08
C PHE A 330 -9.39 -20.31 9.08
N ARG A 331 -9.96 -20.26 7.87
CA ARG A 331 -9.80 -21.31 6.86
C ARG A 331 -8.61 -21.16 5.94
N ILE A 332 -8.14 -19.94 5.68
CA ILE A 332 -7.02 -19.67 4.75
C ILE A 332 -5.92 -18.87 5.43
N VAL A 333 -6.28 -17.73 6.02
CA VAL A 333 -5.29 -16.72 6.42
C VAL A 333 -4.44 -17.20 7.60
N LEU A 334 -5.05 -17.68 8.70
CA LEU A 334 -4.30 -18.18 9.86
C LEU A 334 -3.50 -19.48 9.57
N PRO A 335 -4.05 -20.53 8.91
CA PRO A 335 -3.26 -21.71 8.55
C PRO A 335 -2.03 -21.38 7.67
N SER A 336 -2.16 -20.41 6.76
CA SER A 336 -1.04 -19.92 5.95
C SER A 336 0.10 -19.31 6.79
N LEU A 337 -0.18 -18.67 7.93
CA LEU A 337 0.87 -18.12 8.81
C LEU A 337 1.70 -19.22 9.48
N GLN A 338 1.08 -20.35 9.81
CA GLN A 338 1.74 -21.57 10.35
C GLN A 338 2.43 -22.40 9.27
N ARG A 339 2.32 -22.02 7.98
CA ARG A 339 2.72 -22.83 6.82
C ARG A 339 2.02 -24.21 6.80
N GLN A 340 0.84 -24.33 7.42
CA GLN A 340 0.07 -25.55 7.43
C GLN A 340 -0.49 -25.82 6.03
N ARG A 341 -0.45 -27.09 5.59
CA ARG A 341 -0.85 -27.48 4.23
C ARG A 341 -2.37 -27.65 4.14
N THR A 342 -3.08 -26.64 3.64
CA THR A 342 -4.54 -26.65 3.43
C THR A 342 -4.86 -26.36 1.97
N ASP A 343 -5.67 -27.18 1.27
CA ASP A 343 -5.89 -27.15 -0.20
C ASP A 343 -6.10 -25.76 -0.85
N LEU A 344 -6.59 -24.78 -0.10
CA LEU A 344 -6.64 -23.36 -0.46
C LEU A 344 -5.46 -22.62 0.19
N TRP A 345 -4.34 -22.46 -0.53
CA TRP A 345 -3.12 -21.83 -0.01
C TRP A 345 -3.00 -20.37 -0.48
N ILE A 346 -2.53 -19.50 0.42
CA ILE A 346 -1.87 -18.23 0.07
C ILE A 346 -0.51 -18.16 0.76
N SER A 347 0.42 -17.35 0.25
CA SER A 347 1.71 -17.10 0.88
C SER A 347 1.58 -16.40 2.24
N VAL A 348 2.60 -16.55 3.08
CA VAL A 348 2.70 -15.90 4.41
C VAL A 348 2.57 -14.37 4.28
N SER A 349 3.25 -13.78 3.30
CA SER A 349 3.27 -12.34 3.06
C SER A 349 1.90 -11.81 2.61
N THR A 350 1.20 -12.51 1.72
CA THR A 350 -0.19 -12.17 1.36
C THR A 350 -1.16 -12.37 2.54
N SER A 351 -0.98 -13.41 3.35
CA SER A 351 -1.79 -13.61 4.57
C SER A 351 -1.65 -12.44 5.55
N MET A 352 -0.42 -12.01 5.86
CA MET A 352 -0.14 -10.85 6.71
C MET A 352 -0.73 -9.56 6.13
N TYR A 353 -0.59 -9.35 4.82
CA TYR A 353 -1.21 -8.22 4.12
C TYR A 353 -2.73 -8.19 4.29
N LEU A 354 -3.41 -9.31 4.04
CA LEU A 354 -4.86 -9.41 4.18
C LEU A 354 -5.32 -9.18 5.62
N LEU A 355 -4.62 -9.70 6.64
CA LEU A 355 -4.91 -9.37 8.04
C LEU A 355 -4.77 -7.88 8.32
N CYS A 356 -3.71 -7.23 7.82
CA CYS A 356 -3.53 -5.79 7.98
C CYS A 356 -4.70 -5.01 7.35
N CYS A 357 -5.14 -5.38 6.14
CA CYS A 357 -6.27 -4.73 5.47
C CYS A 357 -7.59 -4.95 6.21
N ILE A 358 -7.89 -6.17 6.63
CA ILE A 358 -9.10 -6.53 7.41
C ILE A 358 -9.15 -5.72 8.71
N LEU A 359 -8.06 -5.72 9.50
CA LEU A 359 -7.98 -5.02 10.78
C LEU A 359 -7.99 -3.48 10.63
N HIS A 360 -7.41 -2.94 9.54
CA HIS A 360 -7.35 -1.51 9.31
C HIS A 360 -8.67 -0.91 8.79
N ILE A 361 -9.36 -1.64 7.89
CA ILE A 361 -10.60 -1.17 7.26
C ILE A 361 -11.81 -1.41 8.17
N PHE A 362 -11.89 -2.58 8.82
CA PHE A 362 -12.98 -2.86 9.75
C PHE A 362 -12.76 -2.19 11.10
N LYS A 363 -13.55 -1.15 11.37
CA LYS A 363 -13.58 -0.44 12.65
C LYS A 363 -14.33 -1.20 13.76
N ASP A 364 -14.75 -2.43 13.49
CA ASP A 364 -15.47 -3.27 14.45
C ASP A 364 -14.52 -3.82 15.54
N LYS A 365 -14.83 -3.48 16.79
CA LYS A 365 -14.06 -3.86 17.98
C LYS A 365 -14.11 -5.37 18.25
N ASP A 366 -15.23 -6.04 17.95
CA ASP A 366 -15.40 -7.48 18.12
C ASP A 366 -14.58 -8.26 17.09
N MET A 367 -14.63 -7.86 15.82
CA MET A 367 -13.79 -8.45 14.75
C MET A 367 -12.31 -8.36 15.12
N ALA A 368 -11.80 -7.17 15.42
CA ALA A 368 -10.39 -6.96 15.76
C ALA A 368 -9.96 -7.74 17.02
N SER A 369 -10.84 -7.83 18.03
CA SER A 369 -10.56 -8.58 19.26
C SER A 369 -10.59 -10.09 19.03
N THR A 370 -11.49 -10.60 18.18
CA THR A 370 -11.61 -12.01 17.82
C THR A 370 -10.39 -12.46 17.01
N VAL A 371 -9.96 -11.67 16.02
CA VAL A 371 -8.72 -11.93 15.24
C VAL A 371 -7.49 -11.89 16.15
N ALA A 372 -7.37 -10.91 17.05
CA ALA A 372 -6.26 -10.83 17.99
C ALA A 372 -6.21 -12.02 18.96
N ALA A 373 -7.36 -12.47 19.47
CA ALA A 373 -7.44 -13.66 20.31
C ALA A 373 -7.05 -14.94 19.53
N ALA A 374 -7.43 -15.04 18.25
CA ALA A 374 -7.05 -16.16 17.40
C ALA A 374 -5.53 -16.22 17.14
N LEU A 375 -4.76 -15.13 17.30
CA LEU A 375 -3.28 -15.18 17.20
C LEU A 375 -2.61 -15.94 18.37
N PHE A 376 -3.35 -16.26 19.43
CA PHE A 376 -2.90 -17.12 20.54
C PHE A 376 -3.43 -18.56 20.40
N HIS A 377 -4.10 -18.89 19.28
CA HIS A 377 -4.44 -20.26 18.94
C HIS A 377 -3.17 -21.09 18.65
N GLN A 378 -3.17 -22.32 19.14
CA GLN A 378 -2.21 -23.37 18.83
C GLN A 378 -2.95 -24.44 18.02
N PRO A 379 -2.40 -24.93 16.89
CA PRO A 379 -3.12 -25.85 16.02
C PRO A 379 -3.23 -27.23 16.69
N ASP A 380 -4.38 -27.88 16.54
CA ASP A 380 -4.61 -29.22 17.05
C ASP A 380 -3.60 -30.21 16.42
N CYS A 381 -2.81 -30.86 17.27
CA CYS A 381 -1.96 -31.97 16.85
C CYS A 381 -2.85 -33.20 16.64
N PRO A 382 -2.84 -33.87 15.47
CA PRO A 382 -3.70 -35.03 15.23
C PRO A 382 -3.41 -36.15 16.23
N ASP A 383 -4.48 -36.63 16.88
CA ASP A 383 -4.43 -37.45 18.10
C ASP A 383 -3.43 -38.61 18.10
N ARG A 384 -2.57 -38.62 19.12
CA ARG A 384 -2.01 -39.86 19.66
C ARG A 384 -3.11 -40.54 20.48
N LYS A 385 -3.93 -41.35 19.80
CA LYS A 385 -5.13 -42.03 20.31
C LYS A 385 -5.09 -42.38 21.80
N GLN A 386 -6.15 -42.01 22.51
CA GLN A 386 -6.48 -42.51 23.84
C GLN A 386 -6.44 -44.05 23.88
N GLY A 387 -5.63 -44.59 24.81
CA GLY A 387 -5.75 -45.96 25.27
C GLY A 387 -6.30 -45.96 26.69
N THR A 388 -7.63 -46.13 26.83
CA THR A 388 -8.27 -46.39 28.12
C THR A 388 -8.04 -47.83 28.61
N PRO A 389 -8.20 -48.11 29.93
CA PRO A 389 -7.44 -49.17 30.61
C PRO A 389 -8.14 -50.56 30.71
N ASN A 390 -7.41 -51.50 31.34
CA ASN A 390 -7.72 -52.93 31.59
C ASN A 390 -7.37 -53.87 30.40
N GLY A 391 -6.77 -55.05 30.56
CA GLY A 391 -6.18 -55.72 31.75
C GLY A 391 -6.05 -57.24 31.54
N CYS A 392 -4.92 -57.86 31.97
CA CYS A 392 -4.62 -59.32 31.92
C CYS A 392 -4.47 -59.93 30.49
N THR A 393 -3.67 -60.98 30.18
CA THR A 393 -2.75 -61.89 30.92
C THR A 393 -1.91 -62.71 29.91
N SER A 394 -0.87 -63.45 30.36
CA SER A 394 -0.15 -64.55 29.65
C SER A 394 0.79 -64.09 28.51
N GLU A 395 2.13 -64.24 28.58
CA GLU A 395 2.99 -65.45 28.61
C GLU A 395 3.06 -66.25 27.28
N HIS A 396 4.29 -66.65 26.90
CA HIS A 396 4.69 -67.58 25.82
C HIS A 396 4.49 -67.11 24.34
N ASP A 397 5.30 -67.50 23.34
CA ASP A 397 6.69 -68.01 23.30
C ASP A 397 7.30 -67.87 21.88
N HIS A 398 8.52 -68.38 21.67
CA HIS A 398 9.33 -68.51 20.45
C HIS A 398 8.65 -68.84 19.09
N GLY A 399 9.29 -68.39 17.99
CA GLY A 399 9.17 -68.95 16.62
C GLY A 399 9.58 -67.95 15.52
N ILE A 400 10.83 -67.89 15.04
CA ILE A 400 11.43 -68.72 13.96
C ILE A 400 10.94 -68.37 12.53
N SER A 401 11.86 -67.74 11.76
CA SER A 401 12.16 -67.93 10.32
C SER A 401 11.10 -67.56 9.24
N GLU A 402 11.44 -67.28 7.97
CA GLU A 402 12.73 -67.19 7.25
C GLU A 402 12.63 -66.41 5.91
N ASN A 403 13.80 -66.08 5.34
CA ASN A 403 14.14 -66.00 3.90
C ASN A 403 13.43 -65.06 2.92
N GLN A 404 14.24 -64.20 2.28
CA GLN A 404 14.65 -64.19 0.84
C GLN A 404 15.11 -62.74 0.51
N VAL A 405 16.39 -62.38 0.46
CA VAL A 405 17.48 -62.80 -0.45
C VAL A 405 17.21 -62.50 -1.94
N SER A 406 17.77 -61.40 -2.43
CA SER A 406 18.49 -61.38 -3.72
C SER A 406 19.49 -60.21 -3.74
N ASN A 407 20.76 -60.54 -4.04
CA ASN A 407 21.88 -59.58 -4.07
C ASN A 407 22.08 -59.00 -5.48
N THR A 408 22.64 -57.80 -5.56
CA THR A 408 23.68 -57.47 -6.57
C THR A 408 24.70 -56.47 -6.02
N SER A 409 25.97 -56.69 -6.37
CA SER A 409 27.21 -55.96 -6.03
C SER A 409 27.29 -54.55 -6.64
N ALA A 410 28.23 -53.65 -6.29
CA ALA A 410 29.58 -53.82 -5.74
C ALA A 410 29.96 -52.64 -4.79
N GLU A 411 30.81 -52.84 -3.76
CA GLU A 411 32.25 -52.47 -3.70
C GLU A 411 32.55 -51.02 -4.19
N ASP A 412 33.22 -50.14 -3.44
CA ASP A 412 34.34 -50.41 -2.54
C ASP A 412 34.42 -49.52 -1.27
N GLN A 413 34.96 -50.14 -0.21
CA GLN A 413 35.99 -49.67 0.75
C GLN A 413 36.52 -48.22 0.56
N SER A 414 36.80 -47.38 1.57
CA SER A 414 36.95 -47.52 3.03
C SER A 414 36.94 -46.10 3.67
N LYS A 415 37.24 -45.81 4.95
CA LYS A 415 37.80 -46.59 6.07
C LYS A 415 37.37 -46.02 7.44
N ALA A 416 37.69 -46.76 8.49
CA ALA A 416 37.58 -46.41 9.90
C ALA A 416 38.86 -45.75 10.45
N ASP A 417 38.75 -44.96 11.54
CA ASP A 417 39.38 -45.39 12.80
C ASP A 417 38.82 -44.68 14.07
N LYS A 418 39.17 -45.23 15.24
CA LYS A 418 38.40 -45.18 16.50
C LYS A 418 38.78 -44.07 17.53
N PRO A 419 37.95 -43.87 18.59
CA PRO A 419 38.14 -42.84 19.62
C PRO A 419 38.79 -43.36 20.93
N THR A 420 39.21 -42.45 21.82
CA THR A 420 39.38 -42.57 23.30
C THR A 420 40.03 -41.27 23.83
N SER A 421 39.85 -40.77 25.06
CA SER A 421 38.80 -40.93 26.07
C SER A 421 38.99 -39.93 27.23
N SER A 422 37.90 -39.29 27.67
CA SER A 422 37.57 -38.84 29.04
C SER A 422 38.68 -38.38 30.03
N SER A 423 38.51 -37.16 30.55
CA SER A 423 38.58 -36.88 31.99
C SER A 423 37.64 -35.73 32.36
N SER A 424 36.86 -35.89 33.43
CA SER A 424 35.76 -35.00 33.81
C SER A 424 36.05 -34.19 35.09
N ALA A 425 35.54 -32.96 35.16
CA ALA A 425 35.28 -32.28 36.43
C ALA A 425 34.05 -31.34 36.31
N HIS A 426 32.98 -31.69 37.03
CA HIS A 426 31.87 -30.84 37.49
C HIS A 426 32.32 -29.41 37.92
N LEU A 427 31.61 -28.28 37.75
CA LEU A 427 30.24 -27.87 37.34
C LEU A 427 30.37 -26.50 36.57
N GLN A 428 29.35 -25.71 36.15
CA GLN A 428 27.90 -25.69 36.42
C GLN A 428 27.06 -25.04 35.29
N CYS A 429 25.81 -25.50 35.17
CA CYS A 429 24.61 -24.94 34.51
C CYS A 429 24.67 -23.63 33.69
N LEU A 430 24.54 -23.78 32.36
CA LEU A 430 23.86 -22.84 31.45
C LEU A 430 22.41 -23.34 31.23
N PRO A 431 21.44 -22.49 30.84
CA PRO A 431 20.26 -22.92 30.11
C PRO A 431 20.57 -22.96 28.61
N ASP A 432 20.47 -24.14 27.99
CA ASP A 432 20.81 -24.34 26.59
C ASP A 432 19.86 -23.63 25.61
N HIS A 433 20.42 -23.08 24.54
CA HIS A 433 19.64 -22.61 23.39
C HIS A 433 19.10 -23.81 22.58
N PRO A 434 17.79 -23.87 22.25
CA PRO A 434 17.26 -24.94 21.41
C PRO A 434 17.71 -24.80 19.94
N SER A 435 18.09 -25.93 19.35
CA SER A 435 18.52 -26.02 17.95
C SER A 435 17.38 -25.83 16.94
N ALA A 436 17.72 -25.33 15.75
CA ALA A 436 16.77 -24.90 14.71
C ALA A 436 15.88 -25.99 14.09
N SER A 437 15.94 -27.26 14.54
CA SER A 437 15.16 -28.38 14.00
C SER A 437 13.85 -28.68 14.74
N ASP A 438 13.66 -28.17 15.97
CA ASP A 438 12.55 -28.60 16.84
C ASP A 438 11.34 -27.63 16.82
N PHE A 439 11.40 -26.56 16.02
CA PHE A 439 10.46 -25.43 16.03
C PHE A 439 9.01 -25.71 15.54
N CYS A 440 8.68 -26.94 15.15
CA CYS A 440 7.49 -27.23 14.32
C CYS A 440 6.31 -27.91 15.02
N GLN A 441 6.32 -28.12 16.35
CA GLN A 441 5.22 -28.79 17.06
C GLN A 441 4.86 -28.07 18.38
N GLY A 442 3.95 -27.10 18.30
CA GLY A 442 3.27 -26.52 19.46
C GLY A 442 3.26 -24.99 19.58
N ASN A 443 3.92 -24.26 18.67
CA ASN A 443 3.99 -22.80 18.77
C ASN A 443 2.68 -22.11 18.33
N THR A 444 2.30 -21.05 19.04
CA THR A 444 1.17 -20.17 18.70
C THR A 444 1.42 -19.38 17.42
N LEU A 445 0.36 -18.84 16.81
CA LEU A 445 0.49 -17.94 15.66
C LEU A 445 1.35 -16.70 15.96
N ARG A 446 1.22 -16.12 17.16
CA ARG A 446 2.05 -15.00 17.63
C ARG A 446 3.55 -15.35 17.66
N GLU A 447 3.92 -16.56 18.07
CA GLU A 447 5.32 -17.01 18.07
C GLU A 447 5.86 -17.20 16.65
N HIS A 448 5.01 -17.64 15.70
CA HIS A 448 5.38 -17.63 14.29
C HIS A 448 5.65 -16.20 13.79
N LEU A 449 4.80 -15.21 14.12
CA LEU A 449 5.05 -13.79 13.78
C LEU A 449 6.38 -13.28 14.35
N LEU A 450 6.73 -13.64 15.59
CA LEU A 450 8.04 -13.30 16.17
C LEU A 450 9.20 -13.99 15.43
N SER A 451 9.05 -15.27 15.05
CA SER A 451 10.05 -16.01 14.28
C SER A 451 10.32 -15.42 12.89
N TYR A 452 9.30 -14.80 12.28
CA TYR A 452 9.44 -14.11 11.00
C TYR A 452 10.23 -12.80 11.13
N ILE A 453 10.14 -12.11 12.28
CA ILE A 453 10.99 -10.94 12.59
C ILE A 453 12.45 -11.37 12.79
N THR A 454 12.69 -12.43 13.56
CA THR A 454 14.06 -12.88 13.89
C THR A 454 14.76 -13.64 12.76
N GLY A 455 14.05 -14.43 11.96
CA GLY A 455 14.63 -15.30 10.92
C GLY A 455 13.92 -15.35 9.57
N GLY A 456 12.73 -14.77 9.42
CA GLY A 456 11.98 -14.73 8.15
C GLY A 456 12.63 -13.84 7.08
N ASP A 457 12.21 -13.98 5.82
CA ASP A 457 12.68 -13.09 4.74
C ASP A 457 12.23 -11.62 4.94
N GLY A 458 12.73 -10.70 4.10
CA GLY A 458 12.41 -9.28 4.22
C GLY A 458 10.91 -8.95 4.15
N SER A 459 10.13 -9.71 3.36
CA SER A 459 8.68 -9.55 3.25
C SER A 459 7.94 -10.13 4.45
N GLN A 460 8.39 -11.27 4.98
CA GLN A 460 7.83 -11.91 6.18
C GLN A 460 8.11 -11.07 7.44
N ALA A 461 9.31 -10.53 7.57
CA ALA A 461 9.68 -9.62 8.65
C ALA A 461 8.85 -8.32 8.58
N LEU A 462 8.76 -7.70 7.40
CA LEU A 462 7.94 -6.51 7.17
C LEU A 462 6.46 -6.76 7.47
N GLY A 463 5.89 -7.87 6.97
CA GLY A 463 4.50 -8.24 7.22
C GLY A 463 4.18 -8.46 8.69
N SER A 464 5.09 -9.09 9.44
CA SER A 464 4.95 -9.28 10.88
C SER A 464 4.97 -7.95 11.63
N LEU A 465 5.93 -7.07 11.30
CA LEU A 465 6.03 -5.73 11.90
C LEU A 465 4.80 -4.86 11.59
N CYS A 466 4.32 -4.89 10.35
CA CYS A 466 3.09 -4.20 9.94
C CYS A 466 1.85 -4.73 10.67
N LEU A 467 1.76 -6.05 10.91
CA LEU A 467 0.65 -6.64 11.65
C LEU A 467 0.67 -6.27 13.13
N PHE A 468 1.85 -6.32 13.79
CA PHE A 468 2.01 -5.79 15.16
C PHE A 468 1.66 -4.30 15.26
N ALA A 469 2.07 -3.49 14.28
CA ALA A 469 1.74 -2.08 14.21
C ALA A 469 0.23 -1.81 13.99
N THR A 470 -0.42 -2.57 13.10
CA THR A 470 -1.86 -2.44 12.83
C THR A 470 -2.69 -2.83 14.05
N LEU A 471 -2.29 -3.89 14.75
CA LEU A 471 -2.90 -4.28 16.03
C LEU A 471 -2.76 -3.14 17.06
N LEU A 472 -1.54 -2.67 17.33
CA LEU A 472 -1.29 -1.54 18.24
C LEU A 472 -2.14 -0.29 17.96
N GLN A 473 -2.36 0.05 16.69
CA GLN A 473 -3.19 1.20 16.30
C GLN A 473 -4.68 0.96 16.58
N THR A 474 -5.20 -0.21 16.22
CA THR A 474 -6.63 -0.55 16.34
C THR A 474 -7.03 -0.78 17.80
N LYS A 475 -6.37 -1.70 18.52
CA LYS A 475 -6.60 -2.00 19.94
C LYS A 475 -5.31 -2.59 20.52
N ASP A 476 -4.96 -2.27 21.77
CA ASP A 476 -3.88 -3.01 22.47
C ASP A 476 -4.33 -4.41 22.91
N ALA A 477 -4.88 -5.18 21.97
CA ALA A 477 -5.40 -6.53 22.15
C ALA A 477 -4.29 -7.57 22.38
N LEU A 478 -3.04 -7.20 22.10
CA LEU A 478 -1.84 -7.97 22.42
C LEU A 478 -1.26 -7.62 23.81
N GLY A 479 -1.78 -6.57 24.48
CA GLY A 479 -1.28 -6.12 25.79
C GLY A 479 0.17 -5.65 25.77
N ILE A 480 0.67 -5.12 24.65
CA ILE A 480 2.09 -4.73 24.47
C ILE A 480 2.31 -3.22 24.58
N LEU A 481 1.26 -2.39 24.55
CA LEU A 481 1.41 -0.95 24.73
C LEU A 481 1.88 -0.63 26.18
N PRO A 482 2.76 0.36 26.37
CA PRO A 482 3.17 0.79 27.72
C PRO A 482 2.03 1.44 28.51
N GLN A 483 1.99 1.21 29.82
CA GLN A 483 0.92 1.69 30.71
C GLN A 483 0.66 3.20 30.59
N ARG A 484 1.71 4.02 30.47
CA ARG A 484 1.56 5.48 30.27
C ARG A 484 0.85 5.84 28.96
N LYS A 485 1.07 5.08 27.88
CA LYS A 485 0.38 5.28 26.59
C LYS A 485 -1.04 4.73 26.62
N GLN A 486 -1.29 3.60 27.29
CA GLN A 486 -2.64 3.10 27.56
C GLN A 486 -3.46 4.15 28.33
N HIS A 487 -2.92 4.68 29.44
CA HIS A 487 -3.57 5.72 30.24
C HIS A 487 -3.81 7.02 29.45
N LYS A 488 -2.83 7.47 28.63
CA LYS A 488 -3.02 8.62 27.74
C LYS A 488 -4.11 8.37 26.68
N LYS A 489 -4.22 7.15 26.12
CA LYS A 489 -5.26 6.79 25.16
C LYS A 489 -6.65 6.80 25.83
N LEU A 490 -6.77 6.18 27.01
CA LEU A 490 -7.99 6.21 27.82
C LEU A 490 -8.40 7.64 28.21
N LEU A 491 -7.44 8.51 28.55
CA LEU A 491 -7.70 9.91 28.87
C LEU A 491 -8.22 10.69 27.66
N LEU A 492 -7.67 10.44 26.46
CA LEU A 492 -8.18 11.04 25.22
C LEU A 492 -9.59 10.52 24.87
N GLN A 493 -9.87 9.23 25.08
CA GLN A 493 -11.20 8.64 24.85
C GLN A 493 -12.25 9.18 25.83
N ALA A 494 -11.89 9.29 27.12
CA ALA A 494 -12.70 9.95 28.14
C ALA A 494 -13.03 11.40 27.77
N LEU A 495 -12.03 12.19 27.36
CA LEU A 495 -12.22 13.59 26.92
C LEU A 495 -13.11 13.75 25.67
N VAL A 496 -13.32 12.68 24.89
CA VAL A 496 -14.22 12.65 23.72
C VAL A 496 -15.63 12.18 24.11
N GLY A 497 -15.84 11.70 25.34
CA GLY A 497 -17.14 11.27 25.87
C GLY A 497 -17.41 9.75 25.75
N GLU A 498 -16.37 8.92 25.67
CA GLU A 498 -16.55 7.47 25.75
C GLU A 498 -16.73 7.01 27.22
N ASP A 499 -17.98 6.86 27.68
CA ASP A 499 -18.37 6.43 29.04
C ASP A 499 -17.59 5.21 29.59
N THR A 500 -17.16 4.30 28.71
CA THR A 500 -16.40 3.11 29.08
C THR A 500 -14.95 3.41 29.42
N ALA A 501 -14.33 4.41 28.77
CA ALA A 501 -12.96 4.83 29.03
C ALA A 501 -12.85 5.60 30.36
N GLU A 502 -13.83 6.44 30.70
CA GLU A 502 -13.87 7.11 32.02
C GLU A 502 -13.90 6.10 33.17
N ARG A 503 -14.76 5.07 33.08
CA ARG A 503 -14.87 4.02 34.11
C ARG A 503 -13.59 3.20 34.25
N GLN A 504 -12.87 2.95 33.16
CA GLN A 504 -11.57 2.27 33.17
C GLN A 504 -10.44 3.16 33.69
N LEU A 505 -10.52 4.48 33.50
CA LEU A 505 -9.49 5.42 33.94
C LEU A 505 -9.55 5.72 35.44
N PHE A 506 -10.75 5.66 36.04
CA PHE A 506 -10.98 5.94 37.46
C PHE A 506 -11.33 4.71 38.31
N SER A 507 -11.17 3.48 37.81
CA SER A 507 -11.39 2.26 38.59
C SER A 507 -10.32 2.10 39.70
N SER A 508 -10.76 1.97 40.94
CA SER A 508 -9.91 1.94 42.14
C SER A 508 -9.14 0.63 42.39
N SER A 509 -9.05 -0.27 41.40
CA SER A 509 -8.33 -1.55 41.49
C SER A 509 -6.84 -1.46 41.13
N SER A 510 -6.35 -0.30 40.68
CA SER A 510 -4.98 -0.11 40.17
C SER A 510 -3.85 -0.20 41.22
N GLY A 511 -4.18 -0.46 42.49
CA GLY A 511 -3.20 -0.51 43.59
C GLY A 511 -2.52 -1.85 43.83
N VAL A 512 -3.10 -2.99 43.42
CA VAL A 512 -2.56 -4.32 43.74
C VAL A 512 -2.79 -5.33 42.60
N ALA A 513 -1.76 -5.55 41.80
CA ALA A 513 -1.40 -6.81 41.14
C ALA A 513 -2.45 -7.61 40.34
N ASP A 514 -3.54 -7.02 39.84
CA ASP A 514 -4.50 -7.71 38.96
C ASP A 514 -4.56 -7.04 37.57
N ASP A 515 -3.85 -7.63 36.60
CA ASP A 515 -3.77 -7.16 35.22
C ASP A 515 -5.13 -7.37 34.51
N SER A 516 -5.94 -6.31 34.40
CA SER A 516 -7.29 -6.30 33.82
C SER A 516 -7.39 -6.65 32.32
N ILE A 517 -6.32 -7.18 31.73
CA ILE A 517 -6.28 -7.67 30.34
C ILE A 517 -6.99 -9.04 30.21
N CYS A 518 -6.99 -9.87 31.26
CA CYS A 518 -7.57 -11.22 31.19
C CYS A 518 -9.09 -11.22 30.93
N SER A 519 -9.87 -10.44 31.68
CA SER A 519 -11.34 -10.57 31.71
C SER A 519 -12.02 -10.32 30.35
N ASP A 520 -11.58 -9.29 29.62
CA ASP A 520 -12.12 -8.96 28.30
C ASP A 520 -11.65 -9.97 27.24
N PHE A 521 -10.41 -10.45 27.34
CA PHE A 521 -9.81 -11.37 26.37
C PHE A 521 -10.40 -12.78 26.48
N ASP A 522 -10.73 -13.22 27.70
CA ASP A 522 -11.35 -14.51 27.98
C ASP A 522 -12.76 -14.68 27.39
N ILE A 523 -13.44 -13.57 27.09
CA ILE A 523 -14.72 -13.60 26.37
C ILE A 523 -14.47 -14.04 24.91
N TYR A 524 -13.46 -13.48 24.26
CA TYR A 524 -13.10 -13.81 22.88
C TYR A 524 -12.48 -15.22 22.75
N ILE A 525 -11.65 -15.65 23.71
CA ILE A 525 -11.17 -17.04 23.77
C ILE A 525 -12.34 -18.03 23.88
N ARG A 526 -13.31 -17.77 24.76
CA ARG A 526 -14.50 -18.63 24.89
C ARG A 526 -15.36 -18.61 23.63
N LYS A 527 -15.55 -17.45 22.99
CA LYS A 527 -16.24 -17.32 21.69
C LYS A 527 -15.56 -18.14 20.59
N LEU A 528 -14.22 -18.12 20.53
CA LEU A 528 -13.43 -18.89 19.58
C LEU A 528 -13.61 -20.40 19.77
N GLN A 529 -13.59 -20.86 21.02
CA GLN A 529 -13.83 -22.26 21.37
C GLN A 529 -15.29 -22.68 21.09
N SER A 530 -16.28 -21.90 21.50
CA SER A 530 -17.70 -22.28 21.41
C SER A 530 -18.29 -22.21 20.02
N ASN A 531 -17.91 -21.21 19.23
CA ASN A 531 -18.56 -20.93 17.93
C ASN A 531 -17.77 -21.50 16.75
N TYR A 532 -16.45 -21.63 16.87
CA TYR A 532 -15.56 -22.01 15.77
C TYR A 532 -14.71 -23.26 16.07
N GLY A 533 -14.77 -23.82 17.28
CA GLY A 533 -14.01 -25.00 17.68
C GLY A 533 -12.50 -24.78 17.84
N LEU A 534 -12.03 -23.53 17.83
CA LEU A 534 -10.59 -23.21 17.87
C LEU A 534 -10.06 -23.33 19.30
N GLN A 535 -9.15 -24.28 19.55
CA GLN A 535 -8.46 -24.43 20.84
C GLN A 535 -7.46 -23.29 21.08
N CYS A 536 -7.95 -22.14 21.56
CA CYS A 536 -7.10 -21.07 22.05
C CYS A 536 -6.69 -21.38 23.50
N HIS A 537 -5.38 -21.52 23.75
CA HIS A 537 -4.87 -21.51 25.12
C HIS A 537 -4.93 -20.10 25.69
N HIS A 538 -5.43 -19.97 26.91
CA HIS A 538 -5.27 -18.75 27.70
C HIS A 538 -3.76 -18.47 27.86
N PRO A 539 -3.28 -17.22 27.68
CA PRO A 539 -1.87 -16.90 27.82
C PRO A 539 -1.40 -17.25 29.23
N ARG A 540 -0.62 -18.34 29.37
CA ARG A 540 -0.18 -18.89 30.65
C ARG A 540 0.54 -17.84 31.51
N GLN A 541 -0.15 -17.22 32.47
CA GLN A 541 0.46 -16.40 33.54
C GLN A 541 1.49 -15.33 33.05
N LEU A 542 1.42 -14.92 31.78
CA LEU A 542 2.33 -13.96 31.19
C LEU A 542 1.72 -12.57 31.31
N THR A 543 2.32 -11.73 32.15
CA THR A 543 1.93 -10.32 32.26
C THR A 543 2.19 -9.58 30.95
N SER A 544 1.50 -8.45 30.75
CA SER A 544 1.74 -7.51 29.62
C SER A 544 3.23 -7.27 29.33
N LYS A 545 4.02 -7.18 30.40
CA LYS A 545 5.48 -7.00 30.38
C LYS A 545 6.22 -8.09 29.61
N VAL A 546 5.88 -9.37 29.80
CA VAL A 546 6.57 -10.48 29.12
C VAL A 546 6.25 -10.48 27.62
N HIS A 547 5.00 -10.17 27.26
CA HIS A 547 4.62 -10.04 25.85
C HIS A 547 5.30 -8.87 25.15
N ARG A 548 5.53 -7.75 25.86
CA ARG A 548 6.34 -6.62 25.37
C ARG A 548 7.81 -7.01 25.22
N TYR A 549 8.40 -7.61 26.25
CA TYR A 549 9.80 -8.06 26.25
C TYR A 549 10.12 -8.98 25.06
N GLN A 550 9.26 -9.96 24.75
CA GLN A 550 9.43 -10.84 23.59
C GLN A 550 9.43 -10.09 22.24
N VAL A 551 8.63 -9.03 22.10
CA VAL A 551 8.63 -8.21 20.88
C VAL A 551 9.89 -7.34 20.81
N LEU A 552 10.35 -6.80 21.94
CA LEU A 552 11.60 -6.04 22.03
C LEU A 552 12.82 -6.91 21.70
N ASP A 553 12.88 -8.14 22.21
CA ASP A 553 13.95 -9.11 21.93
C ASP A 553 14.02 -9.48 20.43
N ALA A 554 12.85 -9.70 19.82
CA ALA A 554 12.74 -9.91 18.37
C ALA A 554 13.15 -8.68 17.56
N LEU A 555 12.83 -7.46 18.02
CA LEU A 555 13.24 -6.21 17.37
C LEU A 555 14.75 -5.96 17.50
N VAL A 556 15.35 -6.21 18.65
CA VAL A 556 16.81 -6.10 18.83
C VAL A 556 17.51 -7.07 17.87
N THR A 557 17.02 -8.32 17.81
CA THR A 557 17.50 -9.33 16.86
C THR A 557 17.37 -8.85 15.42
N LEU A 558 16.23 -8.24 15.03
CA LEU A 558 16.01 -7.67 13.68
C LEU A 558 17.08 -6.63 13.31
N PHE A 559 17.45 -5.73 14.23
CA PHE A 559 18.49 -4.73 13.99
C PHE A 559 19.88 -5.35 13.77
N SER A 560 20.17 -6.48 14.42
CA SER A 560 21.41 -7.25 14.23
C SER A 560 21.49 -8.01 12.88
N ARG A 561 20.41 -8.04 12.08
CA ARG A 561 20.38 -8.84 10.84
C ARG A 561 20.97 -8.10 9.63
N ALA A 562 22.04 -8.66 9.06
CA ALA A 562 22.66 -8.16 7.83
C ALA A 562 21.80 -8.34 6.56
N ASN A 563 20.84 -9.28 6.53
CA ASN A 563 20.06 -9.65 5.34
C ASN A 563 18.71 -8.93 5.20
N ILE A 564 18.49 -7.84 5.95
CA ILE A 564 17.24 -7.08 5.99
C ILE A 564 17.49 -5.66 5.46
N SER A 565 16.66 -5.19 4.54
CA SER A 565 16.75 -3.84 3.97
C SER A 565 16.45 -2.76 5.02
N ALA A 566 16.96 -1.54 4.80
CA ALA A 566 16.78 -0.47 5.76
C ALA A 566 15.30 -0.15 5.97
N ASP A 567 14.51 -0.24 4.90
CA ASP A 567 13.05 -0.04 4.91
C ASP A 567 12.29 -0.88 5.95
N VAL A 568 12.70 -2.13 6.18
CA VAL A 568 12.09 -2.98 7.22
C VAL A 568 12.55 -2.53 8.61
N ARG A 569 13.82 -2.16 8.75
CA ARG A 569 14.37 -1.59 9.99
C ARG A 569 13.72 -0.24 10.35
N VAL A 570 13.25 0.55 9.38
CA VAL A 570 12.47 1.77 9.63
C VAL A 570 11.18 1.44 10.39
N VAL A 571 10.42 0.44 9.92
CA VAL A 571 9.18 0.01 10.60
C VAL A 571 9.50 -0.60 11.96
N GLY A 572 10.58 -1.38 12.06
CA GLY A 572 11.11 -1.89 13.34
C GLY A 572 11.45 -0.78 14.34
N GLY A 573 12.14 0.28 13.92
CA GLY A 573 12.50 1.43 14.76
C GLY A 573 11.30 2.28 15.19
N TRP A 574 10.32 2.45 14.30
CA TRP A 574 9.03 3.04 14.67
C TRP A 574 8.33 2.21 15.77
N LEU A 575 8.25 0.89 15.58
CA LEU A 575 7.62 -0.03 16.55
C LEU A 575 8.37 -0.01 17.89
N PHE A 576 9.71 0.00 17.85
CA PHE A 576 10.59 0.12 19.01
C PHE A 576 10.28 1.38 19.84
N ARG A 577 10.15 2.55 19.19
CA ARG A 577 9.69 3.79 19.84
C ARG A 577 8.26 3.71 20.35
N GLN A 578 7.39 2.91 19.72
CA GLN A 578 6.05 2.72 20.26
C GLN A 578 6.06 1.94 21.58
N LEU A 579 6.95 0.97 21.72
CA LEU A 579 7.04 0.07 22.87
C LEU A 579 7.94 0.57 24.02
N LEU A 580 8.94 1.41 23.76
CA LEU A 580 9.87 1.92 24.79
C LEU A 580 9.86 3.46 24.89
N PRO A 581 8.80 4.10 25.40
CA PRO A 581 8.68 5.56 25.39
C PRO A 581 9.81 6.29 26.13
N HIS A 582 10.26 5.80 27.29
CA HIS A 582 11.29 6.43 28.11
C HIS A 582 12.04 5.42 29.02
N GLY A 583 12.87 4.54 28.44
CA GLY A 583 13.85 3.73 29.19
C GLY A 583 13.29 2.92 30.37
N GLU A 584 12.25 2.12 30.13
CA GLU A 584 11.65 1.24 31.15
C GLU A 584 12.55 0.03 31.47
N ASP A 585 12.47 -0.50 32.70
CA ASP A 585 13.30 -1.58 33.27
C ASP A 585 13.35 -2.88 32.43
N GLU A 586 12.46 -3.00 31.44
CA GLU A 586 12.34 -4.14 30.52
C GLU A 586 13.41 -4.15 29.41
N PHE A 587 14.04 -3.00 29.11
CA PHE A 587 15.15 -2.94 28.15
C PHE A 587 16.49 -3.24 28.85
N THR A 588 17.07 -4.40 28.56
CA THR A 588 18.22 -4.90 29.33
C THR A 588 19.56 -4.35 28.84
N ALA A 589 20.57 -4.37 29.72
CA ALA A 589 21.96 -4.14 29.32
C ALA A 589 22.45 -5.15 28.26
N PHE A 590 21.87 -6.35 28.20
CA PHE A 590 22.11 -7.33 27.14
C PHE A 590 21.59 -6.85 25.78
N HIS A 591 20.36 -6.34 25.72
CA HIS A 591 19.81 -5.74 24.51
C HIS A 591 20.63 -4.55 24.02
N LEU A 592 21.03 -3.66 24.94
CA LEU A 592 21.91 -2.54 24.62
C LEU A 592 23.25 -3.00 24.04
N LYS A 593 23.85 -4.03 24.64
CA LYS A 593 25.10 -4.62 24.16
C LYS A 593 24.96 -5.18 22.73
N LEU A 594 23.93 -5.99 22.47
CA LEU A 594 23.70 -6.60 21.16
C LEU A 594 23.46 -5.55 20.05
N LEU A 595 22.78 -4.44 20.38
CA LEU A 595 22.66 -3.30 19.46
C LEU A 595 23.99 -2.57 19.24
N LYS A 596 24.81 -2.37 20.28
CA LYS A 596 26.14 -1.74 20.18
C LYS A 596 27.11 -2.60 19.35
N ASP A 597 27.15 -3.90 19.58
CA ASP A 597 28.01 -4.84 18.85
C ASP A 597 27.68 -4.80 17.34
N SER A 598 26.40 -4.89 16.96
CA SER A 598 26.00 -4.76 15.56
C SER A 598 26.15 -3.33 14.99
N HIS A 599 26.09 -2.29 15.82
CA HIS A 599 26.34 -0.91 15.37
C HIS A 599 27.82 -0.73 15.01
N LYS A 600 28.72 -1.39 15.74
CA LYS A 600 30.15 -1.44 15.43
C LYS A 600 30.39 -2.08 14.05
N ASP A 601 29.77 -3.23 13.75
CA ASP A 601 29.87 -3.87 12.42
C ASP A 601 29.38 -2.95 11.29
N CYS A 602 28.32 -2.16 11.52
CA CYS A 602 27.85 -1.15 10.56
C CYS A 602 28.78 0.07 10.47
N SER A 603 29.43 0.44 11.56
CA SER A 603 30.40 1.55 11.63
C SER A 603 31.68 1.23 10.86
N GLU A 604 32.19 -0.01 11.00
CA GLU A 604 33.37 -0.49 10.27
C GLU A 604 33.12 -0.48 8.75
N LYS A 605 31.97 -1.00 8.29
CA LYS A 605 31.55 -0.95 6.87
C LYS A 605 31.36 0.47 6.34
N LEU A 606 30.78 1.37 7.14
CA LEU A 606 30.63 2.78 6.76
C LEU A 606 32.00 3.48 6.61
N LEU A 607 32.99 3.07 7.41
CA LEU A 607 34.36 3.59 7.32
C LEU A 607 35.10 3.05 6.08
N GLU A 608 34.85 1.82 5.65
CA GLU A 608 35.40 1.26 4.39
C GLU A 608 34.97 2.10 3.16
N GLU A 609 33.72 2.57 3.11
CA GLU A 609 33.22 3.45 2.04
C GLU A 609 33.89 4.84 1.99
N SER A 610 34.69 5.22 2.99
CA SER A 610 35.52 6.43 2.90
C SER A 610 36.56 6.35 1.76
N GLY A 611 36.93 5.14 1.33
CA GLY A 611 37.74 4.88 0.13
C GLY A 611 36.92 4.68 -1.15
N GLY A 612 35.58 4.60 -1.05
CA GLY A 612 34.67 4.26 -2.15
C GLY A 612 34.52 5.36 -3.21
N CYS A 613 33.86 5.03 -4.32
CA CYS A 613 33.69 5.95 -5.46
C CYS A 613 32.77 7.16 -5.16
N TRP A 614 32.01 7.13 -4.06
CA TRP A 614 31.10 8.21 -3.61
C TRP A 614 31.49 8.83 -2.25
N CYS A 615 32.76 8.72 -1.84
CA CYS A 615 33.23 9.23 -0.54
C CYS A 615 32.97 10.74 -0.36
N ASP A 616 32.97 11.52 -1.45
CA ASP A 616 32.65 12.95 -1.51
C ASP A 616 31.21 13.29 -1.12
N LEU A 617 30.26 12.41 -1.49
CA LEU A 617 28.83 12.54 -1.23
C LEU A 617 28.38 11.76 0.01
N LEU A 618 29.26 10.99 0.65
CA LEU A 618 28.94 10.16 1.82
C LEU A 618 28.39 10.99 2.99
N LEU A 619 28.98 12.15 3.33
CA LEU A 619 28.46 13.03 4.38
C LEU A 619 27.09 13.68 4.03
N PRO A 620 26.86 14.21 2.80
CA PRO A 620 25.52 14.55 2.32
C PRO A 620 24.50 13.41 2.42
N ILE A 621 24.86 12.18 2.02
CA ILE A 621 24.01 10.98 2.09
C ILE A 621 23.64 10.68 3.56
N ILE A 622 24.61 10.75 4.48
CA ILE A 622 24.37 10.59 5.93
C ILE A 622 23.40 11.65 6.45
N ARG A 623 23.57 12.93 6.09
CA ARG A 623 22.68 14.02 6.56
C ARG A 623 21.23 13.84 6.09
N GLU A 624 21.03 13.47 4.83
CA GLU A 624 19.68 13.23 4.29
C GLU A 624 19.05 11.96 4.86
N ALA A 625 19.83 10.88 5.00
CA ALA A 625 19.39 9.66 5.68
C ALA A 625 19.01 9.95 7.14
N TRP A 626 19.80 10.73 7.88
CA TRP A 626 19.56 11.11 9.29
C TRP A 626 18.19 11.75 9.48
N LYS A 627 17.90 12.77 8.67
CA LYS A 627 16.64 13.51 8.67
C LYS A 627 15.46 12.62 8.30
N ASN A 628 15.60 11.78 7.27
CA ASN A 628 14.51 10.91 6.80
C ASN A 628 14.22 9.75 7.78
N CYS A 629 15.26 9.13 8.35
CA CYS A 629 15.12 8.09 9.36
C CYS A 629 14.50 8.64 10.64
N LYS A 630 14.96 9.81 11.12
CA LYS A 630 14.36 10.51 12.26
C LYS A 630 12.87 10.72 12.00
N LYS A 631 12.51 11.42 10.91
CA LYS A 631 11.12 11.71 10.53
C LYS A 631 10.23 10.46 10.45
N ALA A 632 10.77 9.34 9.98
CA ALA A 632 10.04 8.09 9.87
C ALA A 632 9.82 7.39 11.24
N ILE A 633 10.81 7.41 12.13
CA ILE A 633 10.68 6.92 13.52
C ILE A 633 9.75 7.84 14.34
N GLU A 634 9.77 9.15 14.11
CA GLU A 634 8.92 10.15 14.81
C GLU A 634 7.46 10.19 14.31
N ALA A 635 7.13 9.48 13.22
CA ALA A 635 5.81 9.53 12.62
C ALA A 635 4.70 9.02 13.57
N SER A 636 3.53 9.64 13.51
CA SER A 636 2.34 9.21 14.29
C SER A 636 1.75 7.87 13.81
N SER A 637 2.08 7.45 12.60
CA SER A 637 1.68 6.20 11.96
C SER A 637 2.88 5.47 11.38
N PRO A 638 2.81 4.15 11.14
CA PRO A 638 3.86 3.41 10.47
C PRO A 638 4.27 4.09 9.14
N PRO A 639 5.57 4.30 8.89
CA PRO A 639 6.04 5.04 7.73
C PRO A 639 5.92 4.28 6.40
N LYS A 640 5.62 2.98 6.45
CA LYS A 640 5.23 2.17 5.29
C LYS A 640 3.89 1.48 5.57
N GLY A 641 2.99 1.52 4.59
CA GLY A 641 1.70 0.82 4.64
C GLY A 641 1.82 -0.66 4.27
N SER A 642 0.80 -1.45 4.62
CA SER A 642 0.73 -2.90 4.39
C SER A 642 0.97 -3.32 2.93
N LYS A 643 0.61 -2.50 1.94
CA LYS A 643 0.87 -2.76 0.52
C LYS A 643 2.34 -3.16 0.23
N SER A 644 3.29 -2.55 0.94
CA SER A 644 4.72 -2.84 0.80
C SER A 644 5.15 -4.25 1.24
N ILE A 645 4.28 -5.04 1.86
CA ILE A 645 4.50 -6.46 2.19
C ILE A 645 4.48 -7.33 0.93
N ILE A 646 3.65 -6.97 -0.06
CA ILE A 646 3.38 -7.75 -1.27
C ILE A 646 3.83 -7.06 -2.57
N SER A 647 4.07 -5.76 -2.55
CA SER A 647 4.84 -5.09 -3.61
C SER A 647 6.27 -5.64 -3.60
N PRO A 648 6.81 -6.18 -4.70
CA PRO A 648 8.21 -6.59 -4.75
C PRO A 648 9.13 -5.38 -4.49
N LEU A 649 10.08 -5.56 -3.58
CA LEU A 649 11.14 -4.60 -3.30
C LEU A 649 11.96 -4.35 -4.59
N ASP A 650 12.28 -3.09 -4.88
CA ASP A 650 12.96 -2.70 -6.12
C ASP A 650 14.26 -3.48 -6.34
N PRO A 651 14.37 -4.33 -7.39
CA PRO A 651 15.53 -5.20 -7.57
C PRO A 651 16.84 -4.47 -7.93
N CYS A 652 16.78 -3.16 -8.20
CA CYS A 652 17.95 -2.35 -8.53
C CYS A 652 19.05 -2.38 -7.46
N LEU A 653 18.71 -2.69 -6.21
CA LEU A 653 19.61 -2.62 -5.05
C LEU A 653 20.76 -3.66 -5.04
N PHE A 654 20.72 -4.73 -5.84
CA PHE A 654 21.64 -5.86 -5.66
C PHE A 654 22.37 -6.39 -6.91
N GLY A 655 22.16 -5.83 -8.10
CA GLY A 655 22.68 -6.41 -9.35
C GLY A 655 23.20 -5.40 -10.38
N GLY A 656 24.36 -4.81 -10.15
CA GLY A 656 25.07 -4.01 -11.16
C GLY A 656 26.33 -3.33 -10.62
N ASP A 657 27.35 -3.25 -11.47
CA ASP A 657 28.65 -2.60 -11.17
C ASP A 657 28.67 -1.11 -11.57
N SER A 658 27.51 -0.51 -11.89
CA SER A 658 27.43 0.92 -12.21
C SER A 658 27.60 1.77 -10.96
N SER A 659 28.15 2.97 -11.11
CA SER A 659 28.34 3.88 -9.96
C SER A 659 27.04 4.13 -9.20
N ILE A 660 25.88 4.21 -9.88
CA ILE A 660 24.60 4.47 -9.22
C ILE A 660 24.10 3.27 -8.42
N ALA A 661 24.29 2.04 -8.90
CA ALA A 661 23.95 0.85 -8.11
C ALA A 661 24.80 0.78 -6.83
N ILE A 662 26.06 1.23 -6.90
CA ILE A 662 26.93 1.40 -5.72
C ILE A 662 26.37 2.52 -4.81
N ALA A 663 25.94 3.66 -5.36
CA ALA A 663 25.35 4.74 -4.55
C ALA A 663 24.05 4.36 -3.84
N GLU A 664 23.17 3.59 -4.50
CA GLU A 664 21.94 3.06 -3.91
C GLU A 664 22.25 2.07 -2.77
N ARG A 665 23.26 1.20 -2.96
CA ARG A 665 23.77 0.30 -1.91
C ARG A 665 24.36 1.06 -0.72
N ILE A 666 25.17 2.10 -0.98
CA ILE A 666 25.71 2.99 0.06
C ILE A 666 24.56 3.67 0.82
N TYR A 667 23.52 4.15 0.13
CA TYR A 667 22.39 4.79 0.77
C TYR A 667 21.59 3.83 1.67
N GLU A 668 21.32 2.60 1.23
CA GLU A 668 20.69 1.57 2.08
C GLU A 668 21.53 1.24 3.31
N MET A 669 22.85 1.08 3.15
CA MET A 669 23.76 0.85 4.26
C MET A 669 23.78 2.03 5.24
N VAL A 670 23.86 3.26 4.74
CA VAL A 670 23.85 4.49 5.54
C VAL A 670 22.53 4.63 6.31
N LYS A 671 21.36 4.38 5.68
CA LYS A 671 20.09 4.30 6.40
C LYS A 671 20.15 3.25 7.51
N GLY A 672 20.69 2.06 7.22
CA GLY A 672 20.84 0.98 8.20
C GLY A 672 21.66 1.41 9.43
N PHE A 673 22.81 2.05 9.22
CA PHE A 673 23.65 2.63 10.27
C PHE A 673 22.90 3.72 11.06
N VAL A 674 22.30 4.68 10.36
CA VAL A 674 21.57 5.82 10.96
C VAL A 674 20.42 5.34 11.83
N LEU A 675 19.60 4.41 11.36
CA LEU A 675 18.46 3.87 12.10
C LEU A 675 18.91 3.20 13.39
N GLN A 676 19.97 2.40 13.33
CA GLN A 676 20.51 1.71 14.49
C GLN A 676 21.13 2.70 15.50
N HIS A 677 21.90 3.67 15.02
CA HIS A 677 22.46 4.72 15.86
C HIS A 677 21.36 5.52 16.57
N GLN A 678 20.32 5.94 15.82
CA GLN A 678 19.15 6.62 16.36
C GLN A 678 18.41 5.76 17.41
N VAL A 679 18.17 4.48 17.15
CA VAL A 679 17.53 3.58 18.13
C VAL A 679 18.37 3.46 19.40
N ILE A 680 19.70 3.37 19.33
CA ILE A 680 20.54 3.28 20.53
C ILE A 680 20.53 4.60 21.33
N LEU A 681 20.65 5.76 20.69
CA LEU A 681 20.52 7.07 21.36
C LEU A 681 19.17 7.19 22.10
N PHE A 682 18.10 6.73 21.46
CA PHE A 682 16.77 6.68 22.06
C PHE A 682 16.68 5.73 23.26
N CYS A 683 17.35 4.56 23.22
CA CYS A 683 17.47 3.66 24.36
C CYS A 683 18.20 4.29 25.56
N LEU A 684 19.19 5.16 25.28
CA LEU A 684 19.95 5.89 26.29
C LEU A 684 19.20 7.11 26.87
N GLY A 685 18.01 7.42 26.34
CA GLY A 685 17.20 8.57 26.78
C GLY A 685 17.61 9.90 26.13
N GLU A 686 18.50 9.88 25.13
CA GLU A 686 18.92 11.09 24.42
C GLU A 686 17.89 11.56 23.38
N THR A 687 17.82 12.87 23.16
CA THR A 687 16.91 13.47 22.19
C THR A 687 17.48 13.44 20.78
N PHE A 688 16.70 12.98 19.80
CA PHE A 688 17.09 12.98 18.38
C PHE A 688 17.48 14.38 17.87
N THR A 689 18.75 14.58 17.54
CA THR A 689 19.23 15.80 16.87
C THR A 689 18.74 15.87 15.42
N ASP A 690 18.48 17.08 14.89
CA ASP A 690 18.12 17.27 13.48
C ASP A 690 19.31 17.15 12.52
N GLN A 691 20.53 17.27 13.05
CA GLN A 691 21.76 17.08 12.29
C GLN A 691 22.61 15.99 12.95
N PRO A 692 23.30 15.15 12.17
CA PRO A 692 24.35 14.30 12.71
C PRO A 692 25.47 15.19 13.29
N PRO A 693 26.14 14.75 14.38
CA PRO A 693 27.26 15.47 15.01
C PRO A 693 28.52 15.41 14.12
N ILE A 694 28.49 16.17 13.03
CA ILE A 694 29.60 16.33 12.08
C ILE A 694 30.26 17.69 12.36
N TYR A 695 31.58 17.70 12.53
CA TYR A 695 32.34 18.92 12.81
C TYR A 695 32.29 19.92 11.66
N SER A 696 32.39 21.21 11.99
CA SER A 696 32.51 22.28 11.00
C SER A 696 33.73 22.04 10.09
N PRO A 697 33.69 22.32 8.77
CA PRO A 697 34.80 22.08 7.84
C PRO A 697 36.05 22.99 8.07
N VAL A 698 36.10 23.73 9.17
CA VAL A 698 37.13 24.74 9.49
C VAL A 698 38.48 24.12 9.90
N ASP A 699 38.49 22.89 10.44
CA ASP A 699 39.70 22.22 10.94
C ASP A 699 40.37 21.26 9.93
N LEU A 700 39.97 21.31 8.65
CA LEU A 700 40.54 20.46 7.60
C LEU A 700 41.87 21.02 7.08
N PRO A 701 42.87 20.16 6.79
CA PRO A 701 44.19 20.61 6.34
C PRO A 701 44.10 21.34 4.99
N VAL A 702 44.62 22.56 4.95
CA VAL A 702 44.63 23.41 3.74
C VAL A 702 45.38 22.71 2.60
N ASN A 703 44.68 22.39 1.51
CA ASN A 703 45.32 21.80 0.34
C ASN A 703 46.11 22.84 -0.45
N LYS A 704 47.41 22.58 -0.59
CA LYS A 704 48.37 23.42 -1.32
C LYS A 704 47.98 23.64 -2.78
N ARG A 705 47.47 22.62 -3.48
CA ARG A 705 47.14 22.67 -4.92
C ARG A 705 45.87 23.49 -5.18
N ALA A 706 44.82 23.28 -4.37
CA ALA A 706 43.61 24.11 -4.42
C ALA A 706 43.92 25.60 -4.11
N THR A 707 44.77 25.86 -3.11
CA THR A 707 45.21 27.22 -2.77
C THR A 707 46.04 27.85 -3.89
N ALA A 708 46.98 27.11 -4.50
CA ALA A 708 47.79 27.58 -5.63
C ALA A 708 46.94 27.89 -6.88
N ALA A 709 45.90 27.08 -7.14
CA ALA A 709 44.92 27.32 -8.20
C ALA A 709 44.05 28.57 -7.98
N GLY A 710 44.08 29.18 -6.78
CA GLY A 710 43.28 30.35 -6.41
C GLY A 710 41.85 29.99 -5.97
N PHE A 711 41.64 28.77 -5.46
CA PHE A 711 40.31 28.22 -5.24
C PHE A 711 39.76 28.50 -3.84
N ASP A 712 38.56 29.06 -3.74
CA ASP A 712 37.90 29.47 -2.48
C ASP A 712 37.09 28.37 -1.79
N GLY A 713 37.00 27.19 -2.41
CA GLY A 713 36.28 26.02 -1.88
C GLY A 713 34.82 25.91 -2.33
N SER A 714 34.33 26.82 -3.17
CA SER A 714 33.04 26.67 -3.86
C SER A 714 33.05 25.50 -4.88
N VAL A 715 31.90 25.11 -5.45
CA VAL A 715 31.90 24.07 -6.51
C VAL A 715 32.36 24.70 -7.83
N PRO A 716 33.38 24.16 -8.53
CA PRO A 716 33.89 24.77 -9.75
C PRO A 716 32.85 24.70 -10.87
N LYS A 717 32.48 25.87 -11.38
CA LYS A 717 31.52 26.02 -12.49
C LYS A 717 32.26 26.29 -13.81
N PRO A 718 31.75 25.82 -14.95
CA PRO A 718 32.26 26.23 -16.25
C PRO A 718 32.24 27.76 -16.38
N GLY A 719 33.35 28.35 -16.84
CA GLY A 719 33.56 29.79 -16.92
C GLY A 719 34.37 30.42 -15.77
N LEU A 720 34.71 29.67 -14.73
CA LEU A 720 35.59 30.16 -13.64
C LEU A 720 37.05 30.28 -14.12
N GLU A 721 37.74 31.36 -13.76
CA GLU A 721 39.19 31.50 -13.95
C GLU A 721 39.97 30.86 -12.79
N VAL A 722 41.03 30.11 -13.11
CA VAL A 722 41.96 29.49 -12.15
C VAL A 722 43.41 29.64 -12.63
N ASN A 723 44.38 29.57 -11.71
CA ASN A 723 45.81 29.62 -12.05
C ASN A 723 46.30 28.28 -12.62
N LEU A 724 47.15 28.30 -13.65
CA LEU A 724 47.67 27.10 -14.33
C LEU A 724 48.93 26.48 -13.70
N VAL A 725 49.32 26.87 -12.48
CA VAL A 725 50.64 26.57 -11.88
C VAL A 725 50.99 25.08 -11.88
N ASP A 726 50.04 24.21 -11.53
CA ASP A 726 50.22 22.75 -11.45
C ASP A 726 49.53 22.00 -12.62
N ALA A 727 49.04 22.69 -13.65
CA ALA A 727 48.23 22.07 -14.70
C ALA A 727 49.10 21.44 -15.81
N ILE A 728 48.67 20.28 -16.33
CA ILE A 728 49.41 19.48 -17.32
C ILE A 728 48.72 19.53 -18.69
N PRO A 729 49.36 20.02 -19.76
CA PRO A 729 48.78 20.04 -21.10
C PRO A 729 48.43 18.65 -21.65
N CYS A 730 47.19 18.49 -22.11
CA CYS A 730 46.63 17.23 -22.61
C CYS A 730 45.75 17.46 -23.87
N ARG A 731 45.40 16.36 -24.55
CA ARG A 731 44.38 16.32 -25.60
C ARG A 731 43.28 15.33 -25.25
N ILE A 732 42.03 15.68 -25.56
CA ILE A 732 40.85 14.82 -25.42
C ILE A 732 39.96 14.92 -26.65
N ALA A 733 39.28 13.84 -27.01
CA ALA A 733 38.26 13.82 -28.06
C ALA A 733 36.91 13.37 -27.48
N PHE A 734 35.96 14.30 -27.37
CA PHE A 734 34.58 13.99 -26.96
C PHE A 734 33.71 13.47 -28.12
N GLU A 735 34.13 13.74 -29.36
CA GLU A 735 33.49 13.25 -30.58
C GLU A 735 34.57 12.67 -31.52
N ARG A 736 34.24 11.64 -32.30
CA ARG A 736 35.18 11.03 -33.25
C ARG A 736 35.72 12.09 -34.22
N GLY A 737 37.04 12.27 -34.24
CA GLY A 737 37.74 13.22 -35.12
C GLY A 737 37.81 14.67 -34.63
N LYS A 738 37.32 14.99 -33.42
CA LYS A 738 37.42 16.33 -32.82
C LYS A 738 38.28 16.32 -31.55
N GLU A 739 39.60 16.24 -31.73
CA GLU A 739 40.55 16.49 -30.63
C GLU A 739 40.50 17.96 -30.21
N ARG A 740 40.60 18.21 -28.90
CA ARG A 740 40.75 19.53 -28.30
C ARG A 740 41.93 19.53 -27.32
N HIS A 741 42.65 20.64 -27.28
CA HIS A 741 43.72 20.89 -26.33
C HIS A 741 43.14 21.51 -25.04
N PHE A 742 43.53 20.97 -23.89
CA PHE A 742 43.20 21.52 -22.57
C PHE A 742 44.38 21.32 -21.63
N SER A 743 44.48 22.15 -20.60
CA SER A 743 45.33 21.89 -19.45
C SER A 743 44.53 21.11 -18.39
N PHE A 744 45.06 19.96 -17.97
CA PHE A 744 44.45 19.04 -16.99
C PHE A 744 44.87 19.43 -15.58
N LEU A 745 43.92 19.49 -14.65
CA LEU A 745 44.19 19.73 -13.24
C LEU A 745 43.23 18.92 -12.36
N ALA A 746 43.77 18.15 -11.42
CA ALA A 746 43.01 17.52 -10.33
C ALA A 746 43.26 18.29 -9.03
N LEU A 747 42.23 18.47 -8.21
CA LEU A 747 42.33 19.13 -6.91
C LEU A 747 41.23 18.68 -5.94
N SER A 748 41.58 18.58 -4.66
CA SER A 748 40.66 18.37 -3.54
C SER A 748 40.63 19.57 -2.59
N ASN A 749 39.50 19.80 -1.96
CA ASN A 749 39.36 20.75 -0.86
C ASN A 749 38.48 20.14 0.24
N GLY A 750 39.10 19.74 1.35
CA GLY A 750 38.44 18.98 2.38
C GLY A 750 37.83 17.69 1.84
N THR A 751 36.54 17.49 2.02
CA THR A 751 35.81 16.29 1.57
C THR A 751 35.40 16.32 0.09
N SER A 752 35.58 17.45 -0.60
CA SER A 752 35.21 17.63 -2.02
C SER A 752 36.44 17.53 -2.93
N GLY A 753 36.26 17.10 -4.17
CA GLY A 753 37.35 16.97 -5.12
C GLY A 753 36.88 16.89 -6.56
N TRP A 754 37.67 17.50 -7.45
CA TRP A 754 37.30 17.72 -8.85
C TRP A 754 38.47 17.46 -9.80
N ILE A 755 38.11 16.98 -10.99
CA ILE A 755 38.95 16.95 -12.17
C ILE A 755 38.48 18.06 -13.10
N LEU A 756 39.39 18.94 -13.50
CA LEU A 756 39.14 20.10 -14.35
C LEU A 756 39.86 19.95 -15.70
N LEU A 757 39.16 20.34 -16.77
CA LEU A 757 39.77 20.61 -18.07
C LEU A 757 39.70 22.13 -18.33
N LEU A 758 40.87 22.74 -18.45
CA LEU A 758 41.08 24.18 -18.51
C LEU A 758 41.45 24.61 -19.93
N GLU A 759 40.83 25.66 -20.43
CA GLU A 759 41.26 26.34 -21.66
C GLU A 759 42.23 27.47 -21.29
N GLU A 760 43.40 27.52 -21.93
CA GLU A 760 44.48 28.43 -21.56
C GLU A 760 44.20 29.88 -22.00
N LEU A 761 44.41 30.82 -21.08
CA LEU A 761 44.40 32.26 -21.32
C LEU A 761 45.83 32.83 -21.29
N PRO A 762 46.04 34.04 -21.86
CA PRO A 762 47.24 34.82 -21.57
C PRO A 762 47.45 35.00 -20.06
N GLN A 763 48.71 35.15 -19.64
CA GLN A 763 49.12 35.39 -18.24
C GLN A 763 48.96 34.18 -17.26
N GLN A 764 49.18 32.94 -17.73
CA GLN A 764 49.18 31.71 -16.89
C GLN A 764 47.85 31.44 -16.14
N ARG A 765 46.73 31.92 -16.69
CA ARG A 765 45.38 31.62 -16.22
C ARG A 765 44.69 30.64 -17.16
N GLY A 766 43.70 29.91 -16.66
CA GLY A 766 42.86 29.04 -17.47
C GLY A 766 41.38 29.19 -17.10
N ILE A 767 40.50 29.03 -18.08
CA ILE A 767 39.04 28.98 -17.87
C ILE A 767 38.61 27.53 -17.72
N VAL A 768 37.90 27.21 -16.65
CA VAL A 768 37.25 25.92 -16.45
C VAL A 768 36.22 25.67 -17.56
N ARG A 769 36.39 24.63 -18.37
CA ARG A 769 35.43 24.25 -19.42
C ARG A 769 34.62 23.01 -19.10
N VAL A 770 35.25 22.02 -18.46
CA VAL A 770 34.60 20.78 -18.03
C VAL A 770 35.02 20.49 -16.60
N THR A 771 34.07 20.09 -15.77
CA THR A 771 34.30 19.62 -14.40
C THR A 771 33.73 18.22 -14.23
N ALA A 772 34.45 17.39 -13.49
CA ALA A 772 34.07 16.03 -13.15
C ALA A 772 34.40 15.73 -11.68
N PRO A 773 33.69 14.80 -11.01
CA PRO A 773 34.08 14.34 -9.68
C PRO A 773 35.46 13.68 -9.70
N LEU A 774 36.25 13.90 -8.65
CA LEU A 774 37.52 13.19 -8.44
C LEU A 774 37.31 11.80 -7.83
N ALA A 775 36.38 11.70 -6.87
CA ALA A 775 36.08 10.42 -6.22
C ALA A 775 35.50 9.41 -7.24
N GLY A 776 36.11 8.23 -7.31
CA GLY A 776 35.77 7.18 -8.28
C GLY A 776 36.45 7.29 -9.65
N SER A 777 37.39 8.23 -9.86
CA SER A 777 37.98 8.44 -11.19
C SER A 777 38.90 7.33 -11.69
N ASP A 778 39.46 6.54 -10.77
CA ASP A 778 40.28 5.34 -11.02
C ASP A 778 41.28 5.49 -12.21
N PRO A 779 42.34 6.29 -12.03
CA PRO A 779 43.29 6.60 -13.09
C PRO A 779 44.09 5.36 -13.51
N ARG A 780 44.15 5.08 -14.82
CA ARG A 780 44.93 3.96 -15.37
C ARG A 780 45.66 4.36 -16.66
N THR A 781 46.98 4.23 -16.70
CA THR A 781 47.75 4.40 -17.95
C THR A 781 47.51 3.22 -18.92
N ASP A 782 47.35 3.52 -20.22
CA ASP A 782 47.10 2.51 -21.28
C ASP A 782 48.36 1.67 -21.57
N GLU A 783 48.22 0.33 -21.53
CA GLU A 783 49.30 -0.65 -21.73
C GLU A 783 49.98 -0.58 -23.11
N LYS A 784 49.25 -0.15 -24.14
CA LYS A 784 49.73 -0.04 -25.54
C LYS A 784 50.18 1.39 -25.85
N HIS A 785 49.61 2.37 -25.16
CA HIS A 785 49.85 3.78 -25.36
C HIS A 785 50.19 4.48 -24.04
N VAL A 786 51.43 4.32 -23.55
CA VAL A 786 51.96 4.88 -22.28
C VAL A 786 51.90 6.42 -22.11
N LYS A 787 51.31 7.13 -23.07
CA LYS A 787 50.99 8.57 -23.03
C LYS A 787 49.50 8.84 -22.79
N TRP A 788 48.67 7.81 -22.68
CA TRP A 788 47.23 7.91 -22.55
C TRP A 788 46.80 7.49 -21.14
N LEU A 789 46.05 8.36 -20.47
CA LEU A 789 45.43 8.10 -19.18
C LEU A 789 43.94 7.86 -19.37
N HIS A 790 43.43 6.76 -18.86
CA HIS A 790 41.99 6.51 -18.73
C HIS A 790 41.47 6.97 -17.38
N LEU A 791 40.27 7.55 -17.38
CA LEU A 791 39.52 7.96 -16.19
C LEU A 791 38.05 7.55 -16.34
N ASN A 792 37.44 7.09 -15.26
CA ASN A 792 36.01 6.76 -15.18
C ASN A 792 35.26 7.94 -14.55
N ILE A 793 34.28 8.51 -15.25
CA ILE A 793 33.60 9.74 -14.82
C ILE A 793 32.14 9.44 -14.50
N ARG A 794 31.86 9.24 -13.22
CA ARG A 794 30.50 9.05 -12.72
C ARG A 794 29.68 10.35 -12.68
N PRO A 795 28.34 10.28 -12.54
CA PRO A 795 27.50 11.45 -12.29
C PRO A 795 27.91 12.24 -11.04
N SER A 796 27.74 13.56 -11.10
CA SER A 796 28.11 14.49 -10.01
C SER A 796 27.08 14.57 -8.87
N THR A 797 25.94 13.89 -9.00
CA THR A 797 24.92 13.75 -7.96
C THR A 797 24.05 12.53 -8.25
N VAL A 798 23.24 12.12 -7.28
CA VAL A 798 22.37 10.94 -7.30
C VAL A 798 20.89 11.34 -7.21
N PRO A 799 19.96 10.58 -7.80
CA PRO A 799 18.55 10.97 -7.87
C PRO A 799 17.88 11.27 -6.53
N PHE A 800 18.25 10.53 -5.48
CA PHE A 800 17.63 10.66 -4.15
C PHE A 800 18.12 11.85 -3.33
N LEU A 801 19.23 12.51 -3.70
CA LEU A 801 19.68 13.76 -3.08
C LEU A 801 19.08 15.01 -3.74
N ASP A 802 18.60 14.90 -4.98
CA ASP A 802 18.05 16.03 -5.74
C ASP A 802 16.92 15.59 -6.70
N PRO A 803 15.77 15.14 -6.17
CA PRO A 803 14.72 14.55 -7.00
C PRO A 803 14.14 15.53 -8.03
N GLU A 804 14.14 16.84 -7.75
CA GLU A 804 13.68 17.88 -8.67
C GLU A 804 14.53 17.95 -9.94
N LYS A 805 15.87 17.78 -9.85
CA LYS A 805 16.74 17.74 -11.03
C LYS A 805 16.51 16.54 -11.95
N PHE A 806 15.86 15.46 -11.48
CA PHE A 806 15.69 14.22 -12.25
C PHE A 806 14.24 13.93 -12.69
N LYS A 807 13.25 14.72 -12.26
CA LYS A 807 11.87 14.62 -12.79
C LYS A 807 11.84 14.66 -14.32
N GLY A 808 11.21 13.65 -14.93
CA GLY A 808 11.00 13.54 -16.38
C GLY A 808 12.23 13.18 -17.22
N LYS A 809 13.41 12.94 -16.63
CA LYS A 809 14.62 12.55 -17.38
C LYS A 809 14.70 11.03 -17.53
N THR A 810 14.96 10.56 -18.75
CA THR A 810 15.18 9.12 -19.00
C THR A 810 16.51 8.64 -18.42
N LYS A 811 16.62 7.34 -18.10
CA LYS A 811 17.82 6.68 -17.52
C LYS A 811 19.13 6.83 -18.33
N LYS A 812 19.12 7.52 -19.49
CA LYS A 812 20.32 7.80 -20.30
C LYS A 812 21.31 8.79 -19.67
N TYR A 813 20.86 9.62 -18.71
CA TYR A 813 21.73 10.58 -17.99
C TYR A 813 22.48 9.97 -16.79
N LEU A 814 22.41 8.65 -16.63
CA LEU A 814 22.80 7.90 -15.43
C LEU A 814 23.84 6.81 -15.76
N VAL A 815 24.67 7.04 -16.78
CA VAL A 815 25.70 6.11 -17.25
C VAL A 815 27.08 6.73 -17.00
N ASP A 816 28.01 5.93 -16.51
CA ASP A 816 29.39 6.34 -16.27
C ASP A 816 30.10 6.67 -17.60
N GLY A 817 30.71 7.85 -17.66
CA GLY A 817 31.54 8.27 -18.79
C GLY A 817 32.93 7.65 -18.69
N ARG A 818 33.62 7.53 -19.83
CA ARG A 818 35.04 7.18 -19.87
C ARG A 818 35.80 8.28 -20.61
N TRP A 819 36.79 8.87 -19.96
CA TRP A 819 37.70 9.82 -20.58
C TRP A 819 39.02 9.14 -20.92
N THR A 820 39.62 9.52 -22.05
CA THR A 820 40.97 9.13 -22.44
C THR A 820 41.74 10.40 -22.76
N LEU A 821 42.74 10.72 -21.94
CA LEU A 821 43.56 11.93 -22.03
C LEU A 821 44.91 11.58 -22.64
N ALA A 822 45.29 12.24 -23.73
CA ALA A 822 46.58 12.03 -24.39
C ALA A 822 47.58 13.14 -24.02
N PHE A 823 48.67 12.76 -23.37
CA PHE A 823 49.74 13.65 -22.92
C PHE A 823 50.92 13.71 -23.92
N ARG A 824 51.82 14.66 -23.71
CA ARG A 824 53.01 14.88 -24.56
C ARG A 824 53.98 13.68 -24.52
N ASP A 825 54.20 13.15 -23.33
CA ASP A 825 55.18 12.12 -22.99
C ASP A 825 54.71 11.29 -21.79
N GLU A 826 55.42 10.19 -21.54
CA GLU A 826 55.13 9.24 -20.45
C GLU A 826 55.29 9.89 -19.06
N GLN A 827 56.24 10.81 -18.90
CA GLN A 827 56.46 11.52 -17.63
C GLN A 827 55.27 12.41 -17.28
N SER A 828 54.73 13.14 -18.27
CA SER A 828 53.51 13.95 -18.14
C SER A 828 52.28 13.09 -17.81
N CYS A 829 52.16 11.90 -18.43
CA CYS A 829 51.06 10.96 -18.14
C CYS A 829 51.14 10.42 -16.71
N LYS A 830 52.34 9.97 -16.28
CA LYS A 830 52.59 9.50 -14.91
C LYS A 830 52.43 10.60 -13.86
N ALA A 831 52.78 11.84 -14.18
CA ALA A 831 52.55 12.99 -13.32
C ALA A 831 51.04 13.29 -13.15
N ALA A 832 50.24 13.18 -14.21
CA ALA A 832 48.78 13.33 -14.14
C ALA A 832 48.12 12.18 -13.35
N GLU A 833 48.58 10.93 -13.55
CA GLU A 833 48.16 9.76 -12.78
C GLU A 833 48.46 9.94 -11.28
N ALA A 834 49.69 10.32 -10.93
CA ALA A 834 50.11 10.59 -9.55
C ALA A 834 49.34 11.76 -8.91
N MET A 835 49.05 12.83 -9.67
CA MET A 835 48.25 13.97 -9.20
C MET A 835 46.82 13.52 -8.81
N VAL A 836 46.17 12.70 -9.64
CA VAL A 836 44.83 12.16 -9.32
C VAL A 836 44.88 11.27 -8.07
N ILE A 837 45.88 10.38 -7.96
CA ILE A 837 46.02 9.49 -6.80
C ILE A 837 46.30 10.26 -5.50
N GLU A 838 47.18 11.28 -5.54
CA GLU A 838 47.49 12.14 -4.40
C GLU A 838 46.23 12.89 -3.92
N GLU A 839 45.51 13.53 -4.84
CA GLU A 839 44.31 14.31 -4.52
C GLU A 839 43.15 13.43 -4.05
N MET A 840 42.95 12.25 -4.66
CA MET A 840 41.98 11.26 -4.18
C MET A 840 42.30 10.84 -2.75
N LYS A 841 43.57 10.57 -2.43
CA LYS A 841 43.96 10.18 -1.07
C LYS A 841 43.72 11.30 -0.05
N LEU A 842 44.07 12.54 -0.39
CA LEU A 842 43.80 13.71 0.48
C LEU A 842 42.30 13.86 0.76
N GLN A 843 41.46 13.66 -0.26
CA GLN A 843 40.00 13.67 -0.13
C GLN A 843 39.49 12.52 0.77
N GLN A 844 39.96 11.30 0.54
CA GLN A 844 39.61 10.12 1.34
C GLN A 844 40.02 10.29 2.81
N ASP A 845 41.25 10.77 3.08
CA ASP A 845 41.73 11.05 4.45
C ASP A 845 40.89 12.12 5.15
N ALA A 846 40.41 13.15 4.42
CA ALA A 846 39.53 14.18 4.95
C ALA A 846 38.12 13.65 5.29
N VAL A 847 37.53 12.83 4.42
CA VAL A 847 36.26 12.14 4.65
C VAL A 847 36.38 11.17 5.83
N GLY A 848 37.43 10.35 5.87
CA GLY A 848 37.70 9.39 6.95
C GLY A 848 37.85 10.06 8.32
N LYS A 849 38.50 11.23 8.42
CA LYS A 849 38.57 12.02 9.67
C LYS A 849 37.20 12.50 10.14
N GLN A 850 36.40 13.05 9.21
CA GLN A 850 35.04 13.52 9.50
C GLN A 850 34.09 12.37 9.90
N LEU A 851 34.28 11.18 9.31
CA LEU A 851 33.54 9.97 9.70
C LEU A 851 33.98 9.43 11.05
N LYS A 852 35.28 9.33 11.34
CA LYS A 852 35.77 8.89 12.66
C LYS A 852 35.17 9.73 13.78
N ALA A 853 35.13 11.05 13.59
CA ALA A 853 34.51 11.97 14.53
C ALA A 853 33.00 11.70 14.79
N LEU A 854 32.27 11.16 13.80
CA LEU A 854 30.88 10.72 13.91
C LEU A 854 30.74 9.32 14.56
N LEU A 855 31.72 8.44 14.36
CA LEU A 855 31.75 7.07 14.90
C LEU A 855 32.29 7.01 16.34
N GLU A 856 33.14 7.97 16.74
CA GLU A 856 33.80 8.06 18.04
C GLU A 856 32.97 8.84 19.09
N LEU A 857 31.72 9.22 18.81
CA LEU A 857 30.85 9.77 19.87
C LEU A 857 30.64 8.73 20.97
N ASN A 858 30.99 9.14 22.18
CA ASN A 858 31.01 8.31 23.39
C ASN A 858 29.61 7.76 23.71
N MET A 859 29.25 6.61 23.14
CA MET A 859 28.11 5.81 23.58
C MET A 859 28.47 5.22 24.96
N PRO A 860 27.99 5.79 26.08
CA PRO A 860 28.56 5.58 27.42
C PRO A 860 28.75 4.09 27.73
N GLU A 861 29.97 3.70 28.13
CA GLU A 861 30.33 2.29 28.35
C GLU A 861 29.54 1.66 29.50
N ASN A 862 29.09 2.46 30.46
CA ASN A 862 28.47 2.02 31.71
C ASN A 862 26.99 2.39 31.85
N GLY A 863 26.12 1.48 31.38
CA GLY A 863 24.76 1.27 31.90
C GLY A 863 23.69 2.33 31.63
N LEU A 864 22.44 1.93 31.87
CA LEU A 864 21.29 2.84 31.98
C LEU A 864 21.45 3.64 33.28
N GLN A 865 22.00 4.85 33.21
CA GLN A 865 21.97 5.78 34.34
C GLN A 865 20.57 6.39 34.43
N HIS A 866 19.78 5.97 35.42
CA HIS A 866 18.53 6.66 35.73
C HIS A 866 18.81 8.15 36.00
N PRO A 867 17.97 9.07 35.50
CA PRO A 867 18.12 10.49 35.82
C PRO A 867 17.99 10.69 37.33
N GLN A 868 19.07 11.10 37.98
CA GLN A 868 19.02 11.50 39.38
C GLN A 868 18.06 12.69 39.52
N LEU A 869 17.16 12.63 40.49
CA LEU A 869 16.40 13.82 40.88
C LEU A 869 17.40 14.91 41.26
N SER A 870 17.38 16.02 40.52
CA SER A 870 18.03 17.25 40.92
C SER A 870 17.48 17.66 42.29
N GLN A 871 18.36 17.70 43.30
CA GLN A 871 17.99 18.09 44.66
C GLN A 871 17.32 19.48 44.63
N GLU A 872 16.19 19.59 45.31
CA GLU A 872 15.53 20.87 45.55
C GLU A 872 16.50 21.80 46.29
N THR A 873 16.79 22.94 45.70
CA THR A 873 17.49 24.03 46.39
C THR A 873 16.62 24.51 47.54
N SER A 874 17.09 24.27 48.77
CA SER A 874 16.48 24.79 49.99
C SER A 874 16.24 26.29 49.90
N SER A 875 15.01 26.72 50.20
CA SER A 875 14.64 28.13 50.33
C SER A 875 15.43 28.80 51.46
N ASP A 876 16.10 29.91 51.15
CA ASP A 876 16.64 30.82 52.16
C ASP A 876 15.49 31.54 52.89
N ASP A 877 15.47 31.44 54.22
CA ASP A 877 14.72 32.35 55.09
C ASP A 877 15.44 33.71 55.14
N GLY A 878 14.70 34.83 55.00
CA GLY A 878 15.41 36.12 54.85
C GLY A 878 14.65 37.44 54.88
N SER A 879 13.75 37.65 55.85
CA SER A 879 13.20 38.98 56.30
C SER A 879 12.25 39.74 55.37
#